data_AF-A0A9E0G0H8-F1
#
_entry.id   AF-A0A9E0G0H8-F1
#
_cell.length_a   1.000
_cell.length_b   1.000
_cell.length_c   1.000
_cell.angle_alpha   90.00
_cell.angle_beta   90.00
_cell.angle_gamma   90.00
#
_symmetry.space_group_name_H-M   'P 1'
#
loop_
_entity.id
_entity.type
_entity.pdbx_description
1 polymer ?
#
loop_
_entity_poly.entity_id
_entity_poly.type
_entity_poly.pdbx_seq_one_letter_code
_entity_poly.pdbx_strand_id
1 'polypeptide(L)'
;MTEQDGHIKGKFAASNDSSLFVPAKVNINSVSLGKIYVYENDPIPPTDADKVFGYDPVDFVNLSPDLIEPIKQAFIREHSKRYEEARKLLISTYEKYADSVASNLAVEMEGDADENIFVEVAMAQDSGISKEILAEIEKGRSAEAAVASMYQKRVNIFKSNQMNGHIAEQIEHQMTVLQHHLHTDRVFSSLRDAPAGAIIFCKNLPPAEVMGFIDRDTGQSRFAGLVCTDSSLRGHAAIIAKSLGIPFAVVDPAHLPTVKTGYDCIIDGGSGTGGVVLHPSTLLMREAVRQKTALDEVCEALRQKSESGRSVTTLDGQSYTISANFGSSFEVPSFKNANLEAIGLYRTEMAENMRTKSISEDHWYKIFEQNLRECAGSEGYVTAIIRTLDLAGDKGGRFAGKSDEEKAEYQKQVTRAQMAALARLNHDLEQKGHKGKVKVMIPMIANPGDMEDFQKEMDAIAAERNVPSVKLGCMGEVPALFDNLDKLDVAFMSIGSNDLIHFVLDEPRYKSGSNSKYDPTNRAVLVKLEQAVVFGREKDISISLCGDMASDPRHIALLVGVGITNLSCAINSAPVTREIISRIDAKEARHLVELLKDSTRPADRERILNDFNANRLGVFADGRLDMDWSEHTRRDFAPSSALPDREPGAPA
;
A
#
# COMPACT_ATOMS: atom_id res chain seq x y z
N MET A 1 -41.11 15.83 -45.66
CA MET A 1 -41.34 15.52 -47.09
C MET A 1 -39.97 15.59 -47.76
N THR A 2 -39.30 14.51 -48.13
CA THR A 2 -39.74 13.15 -48.53
C THR A 2 -38.65 12.14 -48.18
N GLU A 3 -39.08 10.95 -47.76
CA GLU A 3 -38.27 9.73 -47.64
C GLU A 3 -37.82 9.21 -49.01
N GLN A 4 -36.68 8.53 -49.07
CA GLN A 4 -36.56 7.23 -49.74
C GLN A 4 -35.28 6.48 -49.32
N ASP A 5 -35.47 5.20 -49.00
CA ASP A 5 -34.51 4.20 -48.52
C ASP A 5 -33.30 3.93 -49.43
N GLY A 6 -32.22 3.41 -48.84
CA GLY A 6 -31.28 2.51 -49.53
C GLY A 6 -29.80 2.68 -49.19
N HIS A 7 -29.30 1.80 -48.31
CA HIS A 7 -27.90 1.57 -47.94
C HIS A 7 -26.82 1.81 -49.02
N ILE A 8 -25.78 2.62 -48.73
CA ILE A 8 -24.36 2.32 -49.08
C ILE A 8 -23.41 2.86 -47.98
N LYS A 9 -22.49 1.99 -47.56
CA LYS A 9 -21.41 2.14 -46.59
C LYS A 9 -20.52 3.38 -46.84
N GLY A 10 -20.29 4.17 -45.80
CA GLY A 10 -19.21 5.17 -45.73
C GLY A 10 -18.55 5.14 -44.35
N LYS A 11 -17.29 4.70 -44.31
CA LYS A 11 -16.41 4.79 -43.13
C LYS A 11 -16.31 6.25 -42.68
N PHE A 12 -16.85 6.57 -41.51
CA PHE A 12 -16.38 7.73 -40.75
C PHE A 12 -15.36 7.21 -39.73
N ALA A 13 -14.09 7.48 -40.02
CA ALA A 13 -13.00 7.32 -39.07
C ALA A 13 -13.24 8.32 -37.93
N ALA A 14 -13.61 7.79 -36.76
CA ALA A 14 -13.62 8.52 -35.51
C ALA A 14 -12.16 8.78 -35.10
N SER A 15 -11.71 10.03 -35.23
CA SER A 15 -10.51 10.54 -34.58
C SER A 15 -10.94 11.66 -33.65
N ASN A 16 -11.17 11.31 -32.39
CA ASN A 16 -11.22 12.19 -31.21
C ASN A 16 -11.42 11.31 -29.96
N ASP A 17 -10.50 10.38 -29.73
CA ASP A 17 -10.42 9.64 -28.47
C ASP A 17 -9.34 10.30 -27.61
N SER A 18 -9.73 11.31 -26.83
CA SER A 18 -8.90 11.93 -25.79
C SER A 18 -9.39 11.58 -24.38
N SER A 19 -10.21 10.54 -24.23
CA SER A 19 -10.60 9.97 -22.94
C SER A 19 -9.93 8.60 -22.76
N LEU A 20 -8.62 8.62 -22.52
CA LEU A 20 -7.91 7.43 -22.07
C LEU A 20 -8.35 7.12 -20.62
N PHE A 21 -9.07 6.01 -20.48
CA PHE A 21 -9.59 5.40 -19.25
C PHE A 21 -10.42 6.32 -18.34
N VAL A 22 -11.73 6.39 -18.62
CA VAL A 22 -12.72 6.65 -17.57
C VAL A 22 -13.19 5.28 -17.07
N PRO A 23 -12.80 4.80 -15.87
CA PRO A 23 -13.52 3.70 -15.26
C PRO A 23 -14.98 4.13 -15.13
N ALA A 24 -15.91 3.26 -15.54
CA ALA A 24 -17.35 3.58 -15.55
C ALA A 24 -17.91 4.00 -14.18
N LYS A 25 -17.15 3.83 -13.09
CA LYS A 25 -17.46 4.29 -11.73
C LYS A 25 -16.13 4.58 -11.01
N VAL A 26 -15.83 5.86 -10.77
CA VAL A 26 -14.77 6.26 -9.84
C VAL A 26 -15.31 6.04 -8.41
N ASN A 27 -14.61 5.29 -7.57
CA ASN A 27 -14.95 5.10 -6.16
C ASN A 27 -14.41 6.31 -5.37
N ILE A 28 -15.29 7.29 -5.14
CA ILE A 28 -14.88 8.64 -4.75
C ILE A 28 -14.45 8.74 -3.26
N ASN A 29 -14.64 7.69 -2.46
CA ASN A 29 -14.22 7.64 -1.05
C ASN A 29 -12.70 7.54 -0.84
N SER A 30 -11.95 7.27 -1.91
CA SER A 30 -10.48 7.12 -1.91
C SER A 30 -9.82 7.97 -2.98
N VAL A 31 -10.47 9.08 -3.34
CA VAL A 31 -10.00 9.96 -4.40
C VAL A 31 -8.97 10.95 -3.89
N SER A 32 -7.83 10.98 -4.57
CA SER A 32 -6.89 12.08 -4.46
C SER A 32 -6.81 12.90 -5.73
N LEU A 33 -6.57 14.20 -5.53
CA LEU A 33 -6.68 15.24 -6.53
C LEU A 33 -5.46 16.12 -6.40
N GLY A 34 -4.84 16.45 -7.51
CA GLY A 34 -3.67 17.30 -7.50
C GLY A 34 -3.19 17.62 -8.91
N LYS A 35 -2.20 18.51 -8.97
CA LYS A 35 -1.45 18.74 -10.21
C LYS A 35 -0.34 17.72 -10.31
N ILE A 36 -0.18 17.18 -11.51
CA ILE A 36 0.91 16.26 -11.83
C ILE A 36 2.23 17.02 -11.69
N TYR A 37 3.18 16.37 -11.04
CA TYR A 37 4.58 16.70 -11.10
C TYR A 37 5.30 15.51 -11.71
N VAL A 38 5.75 15.65 -12.95
CA VAL A 38 6.52 14.60 -13.62
C VAL A 38 7.92 14.61 -13.03
N TYR A 39 8.25 13.52 -12.36
CA TYR A 39 9.56 13.27 -11.79
C TYR A 39 10.30 12.29 -12.69
N GLU A 40 11.13 12.84 -13.59
CA GLU A 40 11.98 12.05 -14.48
C GLU A 40 13.21 11.57 -13.71
N ASN A 41 13.24 10.28 -13.39
CA ASN A 41 14.35 9.61 -12.71
C ASN A 41 14.99 8.48 -13.53
N ASP A 42 14.72 8.45 -14.84
CA ASP A 42 15.33 7.47 -15.73
C ASP A 42 16.79 7.85 -16.04
N PRO A 43 17.73 6.90 -15.94
CA PRO A 43 19.06 7.11 -16.45
C PRO A 43 19.02 7.19 -17.98
N ILE A 44 19.72 8.16 -18.55
CA ILE A 44 19.78 8.35 -20.00
C ILE A 44 20.71 7.28 -20.58
N PRO A 45 20.22 6.41 -21.50
CA PRO A 45 21.01 5.30 -22.00
C PRO A 45 22.20 5.78 -22.83
N PRO A 46 23.33 5.05 -22.86
CA PRO A 46 24.56 5.49 -23.52
C PRO A 46 24.38 5.81 -25.01
N THR A 47 23.47 5.11 -25.69
CA THR A 47 23.20 5.26 -27.13
C THR A 47 22.46 6.55 -27.47
N ASP A 48 21.70 7.07 -26.51
CA ASP A 48 20.96 8.31 -26.64
C ASP A 48 21.68 9.44 -25.93
N ALA A 49 22.63 9.17 -25.03
CA ALA A 49 23.44 10.19 -24.38
C ALA A 49 24.08 11.14 -25.41
N ASP A 50 24.88 10.61 -26.34
CA ASP A 50 25.55 11.47 -27.34
C ASP A 50 24.56 12.25 -28.23
N LYS A 51 23.38 11.68 -28.53
CA LYS A 51 22.33 12.30 -29.38
C LYS A 51 21.42 13.29 -28.66
N VAL A 52 21.00 12.97 -27.44
CA VAL A 52 20.14 13.78 -26.55
C VAL A 52 20.93 14.94 -25.98
N PHE A 53 22.24 14.77 -25.77
CA PHE A 53 23.16 15.79 -25.27
C PHE A 53 23.81 16.62 -26.38
N GLY A 54 23.47 16.37 -27.66
CA GLY A 54 23.83 17.24 -28.78
C GLY A 54 25.33 17.29 -29.09
N TYR A 55 26.08 16.27 -28.72
CA TYR A 55 27.50 16.16 -29.06
C TYR A 55 27.67 14.99 -30.03
N ASP A 56 27.69 15.29 -31.33
CA ASP A 56 28.48 14.46 -32.23
C ASP A 56 29.89 14.39 -31.62
N PRO A 57 30.54 13.20 -31.53
CA PRO A 57 31.97 13.16 -31.26
C PRO A 57 32.56 14.19 -32.21
N VAL A 58 33.28 15.19 -31.70
CA VAL A 58 33.80 16.26 -32.55
C VAL A 58 34.48 15.58 -33.71
N ASP A 59 33.82 15.56 -34.85
CA ASP A 59 34.40 15.14 -36.09
C ASP A 59 35.35 16.30 -36.31
N PHE A 60 36.61 16.13 -35.90
CA PHE A 60 37.70 17.08 -36.10
C PHE A 60 38.02 17.19 -37.61
N VAL A 61 36.99 17.14 -38.44
CA VAL A 61 36.97 17.20 -39.87
C VAL A 61 36.96 18.68 -40.20
N ASN A 62 38.08 19.17 -40.74
CA ASN A 62 38.39 20.56 -41.09
C ASN A 62 38.93 21.48 -39.97
N LEU A 63 39.50 20.93 -38.89
CA LEU A 63 40.34 21.73 -37.97
C LEU A 63 41.81 21.64 -38.38
N SER A 64 42.54 22.77 -38.29
CA SER A 64 44.00 22.76 -38.43
C SER A 64 44.61 21.78 -37.42
N PRO A 65 45.61 20.96 -37.80
CA PRO A 65 46.32 20.07 -36.88
C PRO A 65 46.80 20.77 -35.59
N ASP A 66 47.14 22.06 -35.68
CA ASP A 66 47.60 22.89 -34.58
C ASP A 66 46.50 23.26 -33.56
N LEU A 67 45.22 23.16 -33.96
CA LEU A 67 44.05 23.46 -33.12
C LEU A 67 43.43 22.20 -32.49
N ILE A 68 43.70 21.02 -33.03
CA ILE A 68 43.12 19.75 -32.55
C ILE A 68 43.55 19.47 -31.11
N GLU A 69 44.86 19.55 -30.81
CA GLU A 69 45.37 19.24 -29.47
C GLU A 69 44.89 20.25 -28.41
N PRO A 70 44.92 21.59 -28.63
CA PRO A 70 44.34 22.56 -27.70
C PRO A 70 42.85 22.35 -27.43
N ILE A 71 42.05 22.04 -28.47
CA ILE A 71 40.61 21.80 -28.34
C ILE A 71 40.34 20.52 -27.56
N LYS A 72 41.07 19.45 -27.87
CA LYS A 72 40.97 18.17 -27.14
C LYS A 72 41.33 18.35 -25.67
N GLN A 73 42.40 19.09 -25.36
CA GLN A 73 42.80 19.40 -23.99
C GLN A 73 41.78 20.31 -23.28
N ALA A 74 41.12 21.22 -23.99
CA ALA A 74 40.03 22.03 -23.42
C ALA A 74 38.81 21.17 -23.08
N PHE A 75 38.39 20.30 -24.00
CA PHE A 75 37.28 19.36 -23.82
C PHE A 75 37.51 18.43 -22.63
N ILE A 76 38.68 17.77 -22.57
CA ILE A 76 39.02 16.86 -21.47
C ILE A 76 38.98 17.60 -20.12
N ARG A 77 39.53 18.83 -20.06
CA ARG A 77 39.52 19.64 -18.83
C ARG A 77 38.11 20.03 -18.40
N GLU A 78 37.27 20.43 -19.34
CA GLU A 78 35.89 20.82 -19.06
C GLU A 78 35.07 19.64 -18.54
N HIS A 79 35.04 18.53 -19.27
CA HIS A 79 34.25 17.36 -18.89
C HIS A 79 34.77 16.65 -17.63
N SER A 80 36.10 16.60 -17.43
CA SER A 80 36.67 16.08 -16.18
C SER A 80 36.28 16.94 -14.98
N LYS A 81 36.28 18.28 -15.14
CA LYS A 81 35.85 19.19 -14.08
C LYS A 81 34.37 19.02 -13.75
N ARG A 82 33.51 18.97 -14.77
CA ARG A 82 32.06 18.75 -14.61
C ARG A 82 31.77 17.44 -13.88
N TYR A 83 32.45 16.36 -14.27
CA TYR A 83 32.34 15.06 -13.60
C TYR A 83 32.77 15.11 -12.12
N GLU A 84 33.91 15.70 -11.81
CA GLU A 84 34.35 15.80 -10.41
C GLU A 84 33.44 16.69 -9.55
N GLU A 85 32.86 17.76 -10.13
CA GLU A 85 31.85 18.58 -9.47
C GLU A 85 30.55 17.80 -9.21
N ALA A 86 30.05 17.08 -10.21
CA ALA A 86 28.86 16.23 -10.08
C ALA A 86 29.07 15.10 -9.06
N ARG A 87 30.26 14.50 -9.05
CA ARG A 87 30.65 13.46 -8.08
C ARG A 87 30.71 13.99 -6.66
N LYS A 88 31.25 15.19 -6.44
CA LYS A 88 31.21 15.84 -5.12
C LYS A 88 29.78 16.10 -4.67
N LEU A 89 28.92 16.54 -5.59
CA LEU A 89 27.51 16.79 -5.28
C LEU A 89 26.78 15.49 -4.94
N LEU A 90 27.05 14.39 -5.67
CA LEU A 90 26.56 13.04 -5.36
C LEU A 90 26.95 12.62 -3.93
N ILE A 91 28.24 12.67 -3.61
CA ILE A 91 28.75 12.28 -2.28
C ILE A 91 28.07 13.12 -1.20
N SER A 92 28.01 14.44 -1.38
CA SER A 92 27.33 15.32 -0.42
C SER A 92 25.83 15.06 -0.30
N THR A 93 25.19 14.58 -1.37
CA THR A 93 23.78 14.21 -1.38
C THR A 93 23.58 12.95 -0.55
N TYR A 94 24.42 11.93 -0.74
CA TYR A 94 24.37 10.70 0.03
C TYR A 94 24.79 10.88 1.49
N GLU A 95 25.77 11.73 1.80
CA GLU A 95 26.15 12.06 3.18
C GLU A 95 25.00 12.79 3.91
N LYS A 96 24.39 13.80 3.27
CA LYS A 96 23.20 14.46 3.84
C LYS A 96 22.00 13.53 3.95
N TYR A 97 21.88 12.58 3.01
CA TYR A 97 20.86 11.55 3.05
C TYR A 97 21.12 10.58 4.20
N ALA A 98 22.37 10.15 4.43
CA ALA A 98 22.79 9.35 5.58
C ALA A 98 22.47 10.05 6.90
N ASP A 99 22.82 11.34 7.03
CA ASP A 99 22.50 12.14 8.23
C ASP A 99 20.98 12.29 8.44
N SER A 100 20.23 12.48 7.35
CA SER A 100 18.76 12.55 7.39
C SER A 100 18.13 11.20 7.71
N VAL A 101 18.73 10.09 7.29
CA VAL A 101 18.26 8.75 7.56
C VAL A 101 18.57 8.39 9.01
N ALA A 102 19.81 8.57 9.47
CA ALA A 102 20.23 8.30 10.85
C ALA A 102 19.46 9.11 11.91
N SER A 103 19.00 10.33 11.57
CA SER A 103 18.19 11.16 12.47
C SER A 103 16.68 10.88 12.44
N ASN A 104 16.17 10.24 11.38
CA ASN A 104 14.72 10.08 11.15
C ASN A 104 14.30 8.63 10.92
N LEU A 105 15.19 7.67 11.17
CA LEU A 105 14.91 6.27 10.87
C LEU A 105 13.85 5.74 11.83
N ALA A 106 12.75 5.28 11.26
CA ALA A 106 11.95 4.25 11.89
C ALA A 106 12.88 3.13 12.35
N VAL A 107 12.74 2.64 13.60
CA VAL A 107 13.53 1.51 14.09
C VAL A 107 13.46 0.32 13.14
N GLU A 108 12.37 0.18 12.39
CA GLU A 108 12.18 -0.81 11.33
C GLU A 108 13.31 -0.83 10.27
N MET A 109 13.93 0.32 9.98
CA MET A 109 14.96 0.49 8.96
C MET A 109 16.39 0.58 9.54
N GLU A 110 16.55 0.63 10.87
CA GLU A 110 17.83 0.82 11.57
C GLU A 110 18.86 -0.26 11.16
N GLY A 111 20.09 0.14 10.81
CA GLY A 111 21.18 -0.76 10.39
C GLY A 111 21.22 -1.15 8.90
N ASP A 112 20.09 -1.34 8.21
CA ASP A 112 20.11 -1.68 6.77
C ASP A 112 20.11 -0.43 5.88
N ALA A 113 19.42 0.64 6.31
CA ALA A 113 19.55 1.93 5.64
C ALA A 113 20.97 2.49 5.81
N ASP A 114 21.58 2.32 7.00
CA ASP A 114 22.97 2.68 7.23
C ASP A 114 23.90 1.86 6.32
N GLU A 115 23.81 0.52 6.32
CA GLU A 115 24.66 -0.33 5.47
C GLU A 115 24.52 -0.01 3.97
N ASN A 116 23.30 0.17 3.44
CA ASN A 116 23.08 0.48 2.03
C ASN A 116 23.59 1.87 1.64
N ILE A 117 23.37 2.89 2.49
CA ILE A 117 23.89 4.24 2.22
C ILE A 117 25.42 4.26 2.35
N PHE A 118 25.99 3.53 3.30
CA PHE A 118 27.45 3.39 3.40
C PHE A 118 28.04 2.72 2.16
N VAL A 119 27.38 1.70 1.60
CA VAL A 119 27.78 1.10 0.33
C VAL A 119 27.68 2.11 -0.81
N GLU A 120 26.60 2.88 -0.90
CA GLU A 120 26.45 3.93 -1.92
C GLU A 120 27.55 5.01 -1.80
N VAL A 121 27.80 5.52 -0.60
CA VAL A 121 28.87 6.48 -0.35
C VAL A 121 30.25 5.90 -0.71
N ALA A 122 30.52 4.64 -0.32
CA ALA A 122 31.78 3.98 -0.62
C ALA A 122 31.97 3.79 -2.13
N MET A 123 30.92 3.43 -2.87
CA MET A 123 30.95 3.32 -4.33
C MET A 123 31.17 4.67 -5.02
N ALA A 124 30.53 5.74 -4.54
CA ALA A 124 30.75 7.09 -5.04
C ALA A 124 32.19 7.58 -4.76
N GLN A 125 32.76 7.17 -3.64
CA GLN A 125 34.14 7.48 -3.23
C GLN A 125 35.20 6.58 -3.91
N ASP A 126 34.80 5.51 -4.61
CA ASP A 126 35.70 4.56 -5.25
C ASP A 126 36.60 5.25 -6.30
N SER A 127 37.91 5.29 -6.01
CA SER A 127 38.90 5.92 -6.88
C SER A 127 39.16 5.16 -8.19
N GLY A 128 38.85 3.86 -8.25
CA GLY A 128 38.93 3.02 -9.43
C GLY A 128 37.83 3.36 -10.44
N ILE A 129 36.58 3.45 -9.98
CA ILE A 129 35.44 3.89 -10.83
C ILE A 129 35.72 5.28 -11.42
N SER A 130 36.23 6.20 -10.59
CA SER A 130 36.57 7.54 -11.05
C SER A 130 37.65 7.55 -12.12
N LYS A 131 38.70 6.74 -11.97
CA LYS A 131 39.77 6.62 -12.98
C LYS A 131 39.26 6.05 -14.30
N GLU A 132 38.36 5.07 -14.25
CA GLU A 132 37.76 4.47 -15.45
C GLU A 132 36.91 5.48 -16.22
N ILE A 133 36.11 6.29 -15.52
CA ILE A 133 35.29 7.35 -16.14
C ILE A 133 36.17 8.44 -16.76
N LEU A 134 37.19 8.91 -16.03
CA LEU A 134 38.14 9.90 -16.55
C LEU A 134 38.89 9.39 -17.79
N ALA A 135 39.27 8.11 -17.83
CA ALA A 135 39.91 7.50 -18.99
C ALA A 135 38.99 7.43 -20.23
N GLU A 136 37.68 7.31 -20.04
CA GLU A 136 36.71 7.39 -21.14
C GLU A 136 36.54 8.84 -21.64
N ILE A 137 36.60 9.83 -20.74
CA ILE A 137 36.62 11.25 -21.10
C ILE A 137 37.90 11.60 -21.90
N GLU A 138 39.05 11.06 -21.51
CA GLU A 138 40.32 11.23 -22.25
C GLU A 138 40.27 10.67 -23.68
N LYS A 139 39.41 9.67 -23.92
CA LYS A 139 39.13 9.12 -25.26
C LYS A 139 38.18 9.98 -26.09
N GLY A 140 37.69 11.11 -25.55
CA GLY A 140 36.84 12.06 -26.25
C GLY A 140 35.34 11.86 -26.00
N ARG A 141 34.94 11.08 -24.99
CA ARG A 141 33.53 10.98 -24.58
C ARG A 141 33.15 12.16 -23.67
N SER A 142 31.90 12.59 -23.76
CA SER A 142 31.34 13.51 -22.77
C SER A 142 31.32 12.86 -21.37
N ALA A 143 31.25 13.68 -20.33
CA ALA A 143 31.14 13.19 -18.95
C ALA A 143 29.90 12.30 -18.76
N GLU A 144 28.81 12.67 -19.41
CA GLU A 144 27.52 11.99 -19.36
C GLU A 144 27.56 10.62 -20.03
N ALA A 145 28.15 10.54 -21.23
CA ALA A 145 28.35 9.28 -21.95
C ALA A 145 29.36 8.37 -21.25
N ALA A 146 30.41 8.95 -20.65
CA ALA A 146 31.40 8.21 -19.87
C ALA A 146 30.78 7.57 -18.62
N VAL A 147 29.99 8.34 -17.85
CA VAL A 147 29.22 7.84 -16.70
C VAL A 147 28.23 6.76 -17.13
N ALA A 148 27.39 7.04 -18.14
CA ALA A 148 26.38 6.11 -18.64
C ALA A 148 27.01 4.77 -19.07
N SER A 149 28.08 4.85 -19.89
CA SER A 149 28.74 3.66 -20.41
C SER A 149 29.39 2.84 -19.31
N MET A 150 29.97 3.48 -18.29
CA MET A 150 30.69 2.77 -17.24
C MET A 150 29.73 2.11 -16.24
N TYR A 151 28.71 2.84 -15.80
CA TYR A 151 27.71 2.33 -14.88
C TYR A 151 26.85 1.24 -15.54
N GLN A 152 26.42 1.41 -16.79
CA GLN A 152 25.65 0.37 -17.51
C GLN A 152 26.42 -0.96 -17.65
N LYS A 153 27.74 -0.91 -17.88
CA LYS A 153 28.58 -2.12 -17.91
C LYS A 153 28.53 -2.86 -16.56
N ARG A 154 28.59 -2.12 -15.45
CA ARG A 154 28.53 -2.69 -14.10
C ARG A 154 27.14 -3.24 -13.79
N VAL A 155 26.08 -2.50 -14.10
CA VAL A 155 24.69 -2.97 -13.99
C VAL A 155 24.52 -4.31 -14.69
N ASN A 156 25.01 -4.45 -15.93
CA ASN A 156 24.89 -5.69 -16.70
C ASN A 156 25.64 -6.87 -16.04
N ILE A 157 26.83 -6.62 -15.48
CA ILE A 157 27.58 -7.64 -14.73
C ILE A 157 26.78 -8.11 -13.50
N PHE A 158 26.22 -7.18 -12.72
CA PHE A 158 25.46 -7.52 -11.53
C PHE A 158 24.10 -8.14 -11.83
N LYS A 159 23.40 -7.71 -12.90
CA LYS A 159 22.15 -8.35 -13.37
C LYS A 159 22.39 -9.78 -13.90
N SER A 160 23.57 -10.07 -14.47
CA SER A 160 23.90 -11.43 -14.93
C SER A 160 24.13 -12.43 -13.80
N ASN A 161 24.44 -11.96 -12.59
CA ASN A 161 24.56 -12.77 -11.38
C ASN A 161 23.28 -12.63 -10.54
N GLN A 162 22.34 -13.58 -10.65
CA GLN A 162 21.01 -13.52 -10.02
C GLN A 162 20.99 -13.26 -8.50
N MET A 163 22.12 -13.42 -7.81
CA MET A 163 22.26 -13.14 -6.37
C MET A 163 22.50 -11.66 -6.01
N ASN A 164 22.70 -10.76 -6.99
CA ASN A 164 23.09 -9.35 -6.74
C ASN A 164 22.13 -8.30 -7.32
N GLY A 165 20.84 -8.63 -7.49
CA GLY A 165 19.84 -7.71 -8.08
C GLY A 165 19.76 -6.34 -7.40
N HIS A 166 19.80 -6.29 -6.07
CA HIS A 166 19.77 -5.04 -5.30
C HIS A 166 21.00 -4.14 -5.54
N ILE A 167 22.18 -4.73 -5.74
CA ILE A 167 23.40 -3.97 -6.06
C ILE A 167 23.27 -3.34 -7.45
N ALA A 168 22.63 -4.03 -8.40
CA ALA A 168 22.38 -3.46 -9.72
C ALA A 168 21.42 -2.25 -9.65
N GLU A 169 20.35 -2.33 -8.84
CA GLU A 169 19.43 -1.20 -8.60
C GLU A 169 20.16 0.00 -7.97
N GLN A 170 21.05 -0.23 -7.00
CA GLN A 170 21.89 0.82 -6.39
C GLN A 170 22.82 1.48 -7.42
N ILE A 171 23.45 0.69 -8.29
CA ILE A 171 24.31 1.21 -9.37
C ILE A 171 23.48 2.04 -10.37
N GLU A 172 22.28 1.57 -10.73
CA GLU A 172 21.36 2.33 -11.60
C GLU A 172 20.97 3.66 -10.96
N HIS A 173 20.67 3.67 -9.66
CA HIS A 173 20.35 4.91 -8.93
C HIS A 173 21.51 5.90 -8.92
N GLN A 174 22.73 5.43 -8.62
CA GLN A 174 23.92 6.30 -8.66
C GLN A 174 24.18 6.89 -10.05
N MET A 175 23.98 6.08 -11.09
CA MET A 175 24.09 6.55 -12.47
C MET A 175 23.09 7.67 -12.74
N THR A 176 21.83 7.50 -12.34
CA THR A 176 20.79 8.54 -12.47
C THR A 176 21.19 9.82 -11.74
N VAL A 177 21.62 9.73 -10.47
CA VAL A 177 21.97 10.92 -9.67
C VAL A 177 23.23 11.63 -10.22
N LEU A 178 24.21 10.90 -10.74
CA LEU A 178 25.38 11.51 -11.40
C LEU A 178 25.03 12.21 -12.69
N GLN A 179 24.23 11.58 -13.53
CA GLN A 179 23.72 12.20 -14.76
C GLN A 179 22.94 13.46 -14.42
N HIS A 180 22.08 13.41 -13.40
CA HIS A 180 21.35 14.56 -12.89
C HIS A 180 22.28 15.74 -12.53
N HIS A 181 23.34 15.50 -11.77
CA HIS A 181 24.28 16.55 -11.36
C HIS A 181 25.17 17.07 -12.50
N LEU A 182 25.36 16.29 -13.57
CA LEU A 182 26.10 16.71 -14.76
C LEU A 182 25.30 17.67 -15.67
N HIS A 183 23.98 17.73 -15.51
CA HIS A 183 23.07 18.55 -16.32
C HIS A 183 22.69 19.85 -15.59
N THR A 184 23.34 20.98 -15.94
CA THR A 184 23.03 22.29 -15.36
C THR A 184 21.89 23.04 -16.06
N ASP A 185 21.56 22.71 -17.31
CA ASP A 185 20.62 23.49 -18.16
C ASP A 185 19.24 22.83 -18.37
N ARG A 186 19.06 21.57 -17.98
CA ARG A 186 17.73 20.99 -17.79
C ARG A 186 17.44 21.08 -16.30
N VAL A 187 16.44 21.86 -15.92
CA VAL A 187 15.87 21.85 -14.57
C VAL A 187 15.23 20.47 -14.39
N PHE A 188 16.03 19.47 -14.04
CA PHE A 188 15.51 18.19 -13.63
C PHE A 188 14.84 18.40 -12.27
N SER A 189 13.57 18.02 -12.25
CA SER A 189 12.65 18.15 -11.15
C SER A 189 13.19 17.46 -9.90
N SER A 190 13.62 18.19 -8.87
CA SER A 190 13.79 17.57 -7.55
C SER A 190 12.42 17.25 -6.98
N LEU A 191 12.28 16.12 -6.28
CA LEU A 191 11.11 15.90 -5.42
C LEU A 191 10.95 17.02 -4.38
N ARG A 192 12.04 17.70 -4.00
CA ARG A 192 11.96 18.87 -3.10
C ARG A 192 11.22 20.05 -3.73
N ASP A 193 11.32 20.22 -5.05
CA ASP A 193 10.71 21.32 -5.79
C ASP A 193 9.25 21.04 -6.14
N ALA A 194 8.80 19.79 -6.00
CA ALA A 194 7.41 19.40 -6.23
C ALA A 194 6.46 20.15 -5.29
N PRO A 195 5.43 20.87 -5.77
CA PRO A 195 4.51 21.60 -4.90
C PRO A 195 3.82 20.69 -3.87
N ALA A 196 3.47 21.23 -2.70
CA ALA A 196 2.61 20.52 -1.76
C ALA A 196 1.25 20.21 -2.41
N GLY A 197 0.71 19.01 -2.18
CA GLY A 197 -0.50 18.52 -2.81
C GLY A 197 -0.34 18.10 -4.29
N ALA A 198 0.89 18.02 -4.81
CA ALA A 198 1.14 17.47 -6.14
C ALA A 198 0.91 15.95 -6.18
N ILE A 199 0.55 15.44 -7.35
CA ILE A 199 0.58 14.01 -7.67
C ILE A 199 1.91 13.73 -8.36
N ILE A 200 2.76 12.92 -7.74
CA ILE A 200 4.07 12.57 -8.31
C ILE A 200 3.84 11.52 -9.38
N PHE A 201 4.33 11.79 -10.59
CA PHE A 201 4.28 10.87 -11.70
C PHE A 201 5.70 10.50 -12.11
N CYS A 202 6.09 9.24 -11.93
CA CYS A 202 7.42 8.75 -12.27
C CYS A 202 7.36 7.35 -12.86
N LYS A 203 8.49 6.82 -13.30
CA LYS A 203 8.55 5.45 -13.79
C LYS A 203 8.57 4.46 -12.62
N ASN A 204 9.56 4.60 -11.76
CA ASN A 204 9.66 3.89 -10.49
C ASN A 204 10.02 4.89 -9.40
N LEU A 205 9.86 4.55 -8.13
CA LEU A 205 10.32 5.39 -7.04
C LEU A 205 11.04 4.54 -5.99
N PRO A 206 12.32 4.79 -5.70
CA PRO A 206 13.02 4.07 -4.64
C PRO A 206 12.35 4.30 -3.28
N PRO A 207 12.36 3.31 -2.36
CA PRO A 207 11.79 3.43 -1.00
C PRO A 207 12.28 4.67 -0.25
N ALA A 208 13.59 4.91 -0.35
CA ALA A 208 14.31 6.07 0.13
C ALA A 208 13.69 7.42 -0.26
N GLU A 209 13.19 7.51 -1.49
CA GLU A 209 12.65 8.75 -2.04
C GLU A 209 11.19 8.94 -1.66
N VAL A 210 10.42 7.85 -1.51
CA VAL A 210 9.06 7.89 -0.94
C VAL A 210 9.10 8.41 0.50
N MET A 211 10.15 8.10 1.26
CA MET A 211 10.34 8.63 2.61
C MET A 211 10.50 10.15 2.64
N GLY A 212 11.04 10.74 1.57
CA GLY A 212 11.09 12.19 1.38
C GLY A 212 9.71 12.84 1.18
N PHE A 213 8.63 12.04 1.08
CA PHE A 213 7.27 12.54 0.91
C PHE A 213 6.66 12.97 2.25
N ILE A 214 7.25 12.56 3.37
CA ILE A 214 6.75 12.88 4.70
C ILE A 214 7.21 14.28 5.08
N ASP A 215 6.25 15.14 5.35
CA ASP A 215 6.47 16.46 5.94
C ASP A 215 6.91 16.29 7.41
N ARG A 216 8.03 16.92 7.76
CA ARG A 216 8.73 16.71 9.04
C ARG A 216 7.97 17.26 10.24
N ASP A 217 7.20 18.30 10.04
CA ASP A 217 6.51 19.00 11.13
C ASP A 217 5.15 18.35 11.41
N THR A 218 4.51 17.82 10.37
CA THR A 218 3.16 17.25 10.44
C THR A 218 3.13 15.72 10.47
N GLY A 219 4.20 15.05 10.03
CA GLY A 219 4.25 13.60 9.86
C GLY A 219 3.31 13.08 8.76
N GLN A 220 2.74 13.98 7.95
CA GLN A 220 1.82 13.65 6.86
C GLN A 220 2.53 13.69 5.52
N SER A 221 1.94 13.08 4.49
CA SER A 221 2.47 13.26 3.15
C SER A 221 2.31 14.70 2.69
N ARG A 222 3.40 15.29 2.19
CA ARG A 222 3.39 16.56 1.45
C ARG A 222 2.65 16.42 0.12
N PHE A 223 2.52 15.22 -0.43
CA PHE A 223 1.99 14.96 -1.76
C PHE A 223 0.61 14.32 -1.72
N ALA A 224 -0.19 14.59 -2.75
CA ALA A 224 -1.54 14.09 -2.86
C ALA A 224 -1.56 12.63 -3.35
N GLY A 225 -0.55 12.16 -4.07
CA GLY A 225 -0.54 10.80 -4.58
C GLY A 225 0.70 10.45 -5.38
N LEU A 226 0.83 9.17 -5.72
CA LEU A 226 1.95 8.62 -6.49
C LEU A 226 1.44 7.75 -7.65
N VAL A 227 1.91 8.03 -8.85
CA VAL A 227 1.64 7.27 -10.07
C VAL A 227 2.97 6.77 -10.63
N CYS A 228 3.12 5.45 -10.73
CA CYS A 228 4.28 4.80 -11.31
C CYS A 228 3.94 4.10 -12.63
N THR A 229 4.90 3.99 -13.55
CA THR A 229 4.69 3.26 -14.83
C THR A 229 5.45 1.94 -14.93
N ASP A 230 6.50 1.76 -14.14
CA ASP A 230 7.33 0.56 -14.04
C ASP A 230 7.53 0.23 -12.56
N SER A 231 6.42 -0.13 -11.92
CA SER A 231 6.40 -0.56 -10.54
C SER A 231 5.34 -1.66 -10.40
N SER A 232 5.44 -2.46 -9.34
CA SER A 232 4.37 -3.40 -9.02
C SER A 232 3.47 -2.83 -7.94
N LEU A 233 2.18 -3.17 -7.96
CA LEU A 233 1.26 -2.88 -6.84
C LEU A 233 1.69 -3.54 -5.52
N ARG A 234 2.70 -4.42 -5.57
CA ARG A 234 3.33 -5.10 -4.42
C ARG A 234 4.79 -4.64 -4.21
N GLY A 235 5.23 -3.61 -4.93
CA GLY A 235 6.57 -3.06 -4.82
C GLY A 235 6.71 -2.20 -3.59
N HIS A 236 7.96 -1.98 -3.15
CA HIS A 236 8.23 -1.21 -1.94
C HIS A 236 7.60 0.20 -1.97
N ALA A 237 7.59 0.87 -3.13
CA ALA A 237 6.93 2.18 -3.28
C ALA A 237 5.42 2.13 -3.03
N ALA A 238 4.74 1.10 -3.57
CA ALA A 238 3.31 0.89 -3.40
C ALA A 238 2.96 0.61 -1.93
N ILE A 239 3.77 -0.23 -1.30
CA ILE A 239 3.62 -0.62 0.11
C ILE A 239 3.78 0.60 1.02
N ILE A 240 4.86 1.36 0.84
CA ILE A 240 5.14 2.57 1.65
C ILE A 240 4.07 3.63 1.41
N ALA A 241 3.70 3.91 0.14
CA ALA A 241 2.64 4.87 -0.17
C ALA A 241 1.31 4.48 0.52
N LYS A 242 0.91 3.21 0.45
CA LYS A 242 -0.31 2.72 1.09
C LYS A 242 -0.28 2.89 2.60
N SER A 243 0.84 2.60 3.26
CA SER A 243 1.01 2.79 4.71
C SER A 243 1.07 4.27 5.10
N LEU A 244 1.55 5.15 4.23
CA LEU A 244 1.45 6.59 4.43
C LEU A 244 0.05 7.16 4.13
N GLY A 245 -0.91 6.31 3.74
CA GLY A 245 -2.24 6.75 3.31
C GLY A 245 -2.22 7.55 2.00
N ILE A 246 -1.13 7.46 1.23
CA ILE A 246 -0.94 8.12 -0.06
C ILE A 246 -1.53 7.23 -1.15
N PRO A 247 -2.52 7.71 -1.92
CA PRO A 247 -3.05 6.95 -3.04
C PRO A 247 -1.97 6.65 -4.08
N PHE A 248 -1.88 5.37 -4.44
CA PHE A 248 -0.87 4.83 -5.33
C PHE A 248 -1.52 4.15 -6.52
N ALA A 249 -1.03 4.43 -7.72
CA ALA A 249 -1.45 3.77 -8.93
C ALA A 249 -0.26 3.33 -9.79
N VAL A 250 -0.41 2.19 -10.46
CA VAL A 250 0.49 1.76 -11.53
C VAL A 250 -0.24 1.87 -12.85
N VAL A 251 0.34 2.53 -13.83
CA VAL A 251 -0.25 2.71 -15.16
C VAL A 251 0.69 2.18 -16.23
N ASP A 252 0.16 1.37 -17.15
CA ASP A 252 0.95 0.83 -18.26
C ASP A 252 1.42 1.97 -19.21
N PRO A 253 2.73 2.10 -19.47
CA PRO A 253 3.28 3.04 -20.44
C PRO A 253 2.60 2.98 -21.81
N ALA A 254 2.18 1.80 -22.27
CA ALA A 254 1.55 1.60 -23.58
C ALA A 254 0.19 2.31 -23.72
N HIS A 255 -0.43 2.65 -22.60
CA HIS A 255 -1.75 3.28 -22.54
C HIS A 255 -1.70 4.75 -22.06
N LEU A 256 -0.51 5.32 -21.87
CA LEU A 256 -0.35 6.68 -21.36
C LEU A 256 -0.22 7.71 -22.51
N PRO A 257 -1.02 8.80 -22.50
CA PRO A 257 -0.73 9.96 -23.34
C PRO A 257 0.50 10.70 -22.81
N THR A 258 1.02 11.67 -23.56
CA THR A 258 2.12 12.52 -23.06
C THR A 258 1.66 13.29 -21.82
N VAL A 259 2.23 12.95 -20.66
CA VAL A 259 1.97 13.61 -19.37
C VAL A 259 2.95 14.76 -19.17
N LYS A 260 2.47 15.90 -18.65
CA LYS A 260 3.30 17.07 -18.34
C LYS A 260 3.01 17.58 -16.93
N THR A 261 4.05 18.14 -16.30
CA THR A 261 3.91 18.85 -15.03
C THR A 261 2.88 19.98 -15.14
N GLY A 262 2.01 20.09 -14.14
CA GLY A 262 0.95 21.10 -14.03
C GLY A 262 -0.44 20.63 -14.49
N TYR A 263 -0.54 19.48 -15.16
CA TYR A 263 -1.83 18.90 -15.56
C TYR A 263 -2.62 18.43 -14.35
N ASP A 264 -3.94 18.59 -14.37
CA ASP A 264 -4.79 18.06 -13.30
C ASP A 264 -4.90 16.53 -13.40
N CYS A 265 -4.93 15.88 -12.24
CA CYS A 265 -5.01 14.44 -12.13
C CYS A 265 -5.91 14.04 -10.96
N ILE A 266 -6.66 12.96 -11.17
CA ILE A 266 -7.44 12.27 -10.17
C ILE A 266 -6.89 10.86 -10.05
N ILE A 267 -6.51 10.45 -8.83
CA ILE A 267 -6.22 9.06 -8.50
C ILE A 267 -7.43 8.52 -7.74
N ASP A 268 -8.03 7.47 -8.26
CA ASP A 268 -8.99 6.65 -7.52
C ASP A 268 -8.23 5.50 -6.86
N GLY A 269 -8.10 5.53 -5.53
CA GLY A 269 -7.43 4.49 -4.75
C GLY A 269 -8.32 3.30 -4.37
N GLY A 270 -9.57 3.21 -4.85
CA GLY A 270 -10.58 2.32 -4.29
C GLY A 270 -10.35 0.85 -4.59
N SER A 271 -10.41 0.03 -3.52
CA SER A 271 -10.60 -1.43 -3.49
C SER A 271 -10.22 -2.21 -4.77
N GLY A 272 -8.96 -2.12 -5.20
CA GLY A 272 -8.41 -2.98 -6.26
C GLY A 272 -8.89 -2.71 -7.70
N THR A 273 -9.70 -1.67 -7.93
CA THR A 273 -10.15 -1.23 -9.28
C THR A 273 -9.73 0.20 -9.62
N GLY A 274 -8.87 0.79 -8.79
CA GLY A 274 -8.42 2.18 -8.92
C GLY A 274 -7.89 2.54 -10.32
N GLY A 275 -8.18 3.76 -10.74
CA GLY A 275 -7.79 4.32 -12.04
C GLY A 275 -7.21 5.72 -11.89
N VAL A 276 -6.40 6.13 -12.87
CA VAL A 276 -5.86 7.48 -12.96
C VAL A 276 -6.59 8.22 -14.06
N VAL A 277 -7.27 9.32 -13.71
CA VAL A 277 -7.88 10.21 -14.69
C VAL A 277 -6.95 11.39 -14.92
N LEU A 278 -6.29 11.39 -16.07
CA LEU A 278 -5.43 12.48 -16.52
C LEU A 278 -6.29 13.54 -17.23
N HIS A 279 -6.04 14.82 -16.91
CA HIS A 279 -6.77 15.94 -17.49
C HIS A 279 -8.31 15.79 -17.40
N PRO A 280 -8.86 15.56 -16.19
CA PRO A 280 -10.30 15.45 -15.97
C PRO A 280 -11.04 16.70 -16.45
N SER A 281 -12.29 16.53 -16.90
CA SER A 281 -13.15 17.67 -17.23
C SER A 281 -13.35 18.57 -16.00
N THR A 282 -13.60 19.86 -16.23
CA THR A 282 -13.86 20.82 -15.14
C THR A 282 -15.05 20.42 -14.27
N LEU A 283 -16.05 19.76 -14.85
CA LEU A 283 -17.21 19.24 -14.13
C LEU A 283 -16.82 18.06 -13.22
N LEU A 284 -16.02 17.12 -13.74
CA LEU A 284 -15.53 15.99 -12.94
C LEU A 284 -14.62 16.46 -11.80
N MET A 285 -13.73 17.44 -12.05
CA MET A 285 -12.88 18.03 -11.03
C MET A 285 -13.68 18.70 -9.91
N ARG A 286 -14.69 19.49 -10.26
CA ARG A 286 -15.54 20.17 -9.26
C ARG A 286 -16.29 19.16 -8.39
N GLU A 287 -16.83 18.12 -9.01
CA GLU A 287 -17.55 17.08 -8.28
C GLU A 287 -16.63 16.31 -7.34
N ALA A 288 -15.43 15.92 -7.81
CA ALA A 288 -14.45 15.22 -6.99
C ALA A 288 -13.94 16.09 -5.83
N VAL A 289 -13.67 17.37 -6.05
CA VAL A 289 -13.28 18.32 -4.98
C VAL A 289 -14.41 18.45 -3.95
N ARG A 290 -15.64 18.71 -4.40
CA ARG A 290 -16.79 18.85 -3.50
C ARG A 290 -16.97 17.63 -2.62
N GLN A 291 -16.89 16.43 -3.19
CA GLN A 291 -17.06 15.19 -2.45
C GLN A 291 -15.89 14.92 -1.49
N LYS A 292 -14.64 15.14 -1.91
CA LYS A 292 -13.48 15.03 -1.02
C LYS A 292 -13.59 15.98 0.17
N THR A 293 -13.88 17.26 -0.09
CA THR A 293 -14.03 18.26 0.97
C THR A 293 -15.12 17.87 1.95
N ALA A 294 -16.30 17.45 1.47
CA ALA A 294 -17.37 17.10 2.38
C ALA A 294 -17.12 15.74 3.09
N LEU A 295 -16.36 14.81 2.51
CA LEU A 295 -15.87 13.62 3.23
C LEU A 295 -14.87 14.00 4.33
N ASP A 296 -13.94 14.90 4.04
CA ASP A 296 -12.96 15.42 5.01
C ASP A 296 -13.69 16.16 6.15
N GLU A 297 -14.69 16.98 5.84
CA GLU A 297 -15.54 17.67 6.83
C GLU A 297 -16.34 16.68 7.69
N VAL A 298 -16.92 15.63 7.09
CA VAL A 298 -17.60 14.57 7.84
C VAL A 298 -16.60 13.82 8.72
N CYS A 299 -15.45 13.41 8.19
CA CYS A 299 -14.42 12.73 8.97
C CYS A 299 -13.94 13.59 10.14
N GLU A 300 -13.72 14.88 9.92
CA GLU A 300 -13.27 15.81 10.94
C GLU A 300 -14.35 16.06 12.00
N ALA A 301 -15.60 16.27 11.59
CA ALA A 301 -16.73 16.38 12.52
C ALA A 301 -16.92 15.10 13.35
N LEU A 302 -16.71 13.93 12.75
CA LEU A 302 -16.77 12.64 13.44
C LEU A 302 -15.60 12.44 14.41
N ARG A 303 -14.39 12.89 14.04
CA ARG A 303 -13.23 12.89 14.94
C ARG A 303 -13.46 13.77 16.16
N GLN A 304 -14.04 14.96 15.96
CA GLN A 304 -14.36 15.91 17.04
C GLN A 304 -15.51 15.42 17.93
N LYS A 305 -16.52 14.74 17.36
CA LYS A 305 -17.61 14.11 18.12
C LYS A 305 -17.16 12.88 18.91
N SER A 306 -16.10 12.23 18.47
CA SER A 306 -15.51 11.09 19.17
C SER A 306 -14.75 11.57 20.41
N GLU A 307 -15.49 12.08 21.41
CA GLU A 307 -15.00 12.09 22.79
C GLU A 307 -14.51 10.68 23.12
N SER A 308 -13.28 10.56 23.65
CA SER A 308 -12.53 9.30 23.82
C SER A 308 -13.42 8.08 24.08
N GLY A 309 -13.46 7.12 23.15
CA GLY A 309 -14.41 6.02 23.23
C GLY A 309 -13.95 4.76 22.53
N ARG A 310 -13.59 3.74 23.34
CA ARG A 310 -13.28 2.35 22.95
C ARG A 310 -14.34 1.66 22.10
N SER A 311 -15.59 2.11 22.20
CA SER A 311 -16.72 1.41 21.61
C SER A 311 -17.78 2.34 21.02
N VAL A 312 -18.41 1.88 19.93
CA VAL A 312 -19.57 2.51 19.30
C VAL A 312 -20.77 1.60 19.46
N THR A 313 -21.96 2.17 19.65
CA THR A 313 -23.19 1.40 19.86
C THR A 313 -24.13 1.56 18.69
N THR A 314 -24.69 0.45 18.23
CA THR A 314 -25.87 0.43 17.34
C THR A 314 -27.10 1.07 17.97
N LEU A 315 -28.12 1.35 17.16
CA LEU A 315 -29.38 1.95 17.59
C LEU A 315 -30.14 1.09 18.62
N ASP A 316 -29.99 -0.23 18.58
CA ASP A 316 -30.55 -1.17 19.55
C ASP A 316 -29.58 -1.49 20.71
N GLY A 317 -28.47 -0.76 20.82
CA GLY A 317 -27.59 -0.77 21.99
C GLY A 317 -26.47 -1.82 21.99
N GLN A 318 -26.30 -2.58 20.91
CA GLN A 318 -25.17 -3.51 20.79
C GLN A 318 -23.85 -2.72 20.63
N SER A 319 -22.87 -3.01 21.48
CA SER A 319 -21.55 -2.36 21.51
C SER A 319 -20.55 -3.04 20.55
N TYR A 320 -19.75 -2.22 19.88
CA TYR A 320 -18.73 -2.61 18.91
C TYR A 320 -17.40 -1.94 19.22
N THR A 321 -16.30 -2.67 19.10
CA THR A 321 -14.93 -2.15 19.23
C THR A 321 -14.35 -1.89 17.85
N ILE A 322 -13.82 -0.69 17.63
CA ILE A 322 -13.12 -0.30 16.41
C ILE A 322 -11.63 -0.13 16.69
N SER A 323 -10.82 -0.79 15.89
CA SER A 323 -9.36 -0.86 16.01
C SER A 323 -8.68 -0.66 14.65
N ALA A 324 -7.37 -0.44 14.67
CA ALA A 324 -6.57 -0.18 13.47
C ALA A 324 -5.92 -1.43 12.89
N ASN A 325 -5.91 -1.51 11.57
CA ASN A 325 -4.87 -2.20 10.82
C ASN A 325 -3.62 -1.29 10.82
N PHE A 326 -2.50 -1.83 11.27
CA PHE A 326 -1.20 -1.17 11.40
C PHE A 326 -0.13 -2.06 10.76
N GLY A 327 0.91 -1.48 10.20
CA GLY A 327 2.01 -2.20 9.55
C GLY A 327 3.37 -1.54 9.69
N SER A 328 3.44 -0.22 9.91
CA SER A 328 4.70 0.50 10.13
C SER A 328 4.58 1.63 11.14
N SER A 329 5.70 1.95 11.76
CA SER A 329 5.95 3.21 12.48
C SER A 329 5.43 4.48 11.75
N PHE A 330 5.43 4.52 10.41
CA PHE A 330 4.92 5.65 9.64
C PHE A 330 3.42 5.91 9.81
N GLU A 331 2.67 4.94 10.32
CA GLU A 331 1.23 5.06 10.57
C GLU A 331 0.92 5.64 11.96
N VAL A 332 1.92 5.82 12.83
CA VAL A 332 1.75 6.36 14.19
C VAL A 332 1.02 7.72 14.20
N PRO A 333 1.38 8.72 13.37
CA PRO A 333 0.66 10.01 13.36
C PRO A 333 -0.81 9.84 12.98
N SER A 334 -1.09 9.07 11.93
CA SER A 334 -2.46 8.78 11.47
C SER A 334 -3.26 8.03 12.54
N PHE A 335 -2.64 7.06 13.22
CA PHE A 335 -3.26 6.29 14.30
C PHE A 335 -3.71 7.20 15.45
N LYS A 336 -2.84 8.13 15.88
CA LYS A 336 -3.15 9.12 16.92
C LYS A 336 -4.27 10.06 16.48
N ASN A 337 -4.19 10.59 15.26
CA ASN A 337 -5.18 11.52 14.71
C ASN A 337 -6.56 10.87 14.56
N ALA A 338 -6.63 9.55 14.38
CA ALA A 338 -7.88 8.81 14.31
C ALA A 338 -8.50 8.47 15.68
N ASN A 339 -7.87 8.88 16.80
CA ASN A 339 -8.31 8.59 18.16
C ASN A 339 -8.59 7.09 18.41
N LEU A 340 -7.75 6.22 17.87
CA LEU A 340 -7.84 4.77 18.04
C LEU A 340 -7.09 4.32 19.31
N GLU A 341 -7.63 3.32 20.00
CA GLU A 341 -7.07 2.83 21.28
C GLU A 341 -6.46 1.42 21.18
N ALA A 342 -6.62 0.76 20.04
CA ALA A 342 -6.15 -0.59 19.82
C ALA A 342 -5.75 -0.81 18.36
N ILE A 343 -4.72 -1.63 18.16
CA ILE A 343 -4.33 -2.21 16.89
C ILE A 343 -4.95 -3.61 16.83
N GLY A 344 -5.93 -3.80 15.95
CA GLY A 344 -6.61 -5.08 15.77
C GLY A 344 -5.88 -6.01 14.80
N LEU A 345 -4.93 -5.47 14.04
CA LEU A 345 -4.00 -6.22 13.21
C LEU A 345 -2.71 -5.41 13.02
N TYR A 346 -1.61 -5.87 13.60
CA TYR A 346 -0.26 -5.44 13.25
C TYR A 346 0.30 -6.42 12.21
N ARG A 347 0.58 -5.93 11.00
CA ARG A 347 1.25 -6.63 9.89
C ARG A 347 2.76 -6.50 9.99
N THR A 348 3.49 -7.61 9.95
CA THR A 348 4.95 -7.62 10.14
C THR A 348 5.74 -7.72 8.83
N GLU A 349 5.05 -8.00 7.71
CA GLU A 349 5.67 -8.21 6.40
C GLU A 349 6.39 -6.96 5.89
N MET A 350 5.88 -5.77 6.23
CA MET A 350 6.45 -4.53 5.75
C MET A 350 7.85 -4.28 6.33
N ALA A 351 8.02 -4.49 7.64
CA ALA A 351 9.33 -4.39 8.28
C ALA A 351 10.34 -5.39 7.67
N GLU A 352 9.92 -6.62 7.35
CA GLU A 352 10.79 -7.60 6.69
C GLU A 352 11.12 -7.24 5.24
N ASN A 353 10.14 -6.74 4.47
CA ASN A 353 10.35 -6.36 3.07
C ASN A 353 11.20 -5.11 2.91
N MET A 354 11.20 -4.22 3.90
CA MET A 354 12.07 -3.04 3.91
C MET A 354 13.55 -3.40 4.10
N ARG A 355 13.88 -4.68 4.37
CA ARG A 355 15.25 -5.09 4.70
C ARG A 355 15.83 -6.16 3.77
N THR A 356 17.12 -6.04 3.51
CA THR A 356 17.95 -6.99 2.77
C THR A 356 18.22 -8.27 3.57
N LYS A 357 18.29 -8.16 4.89
CA LYS A 357 18.52 -9.25 5.86
C LYS A 357 17.32 -9.44 6.77
N SER A 358 17.12 -10.66 7.27
CA SER A 358 16.07 -10.97 8.25
C SER A 358 16.26 -10.19 9.55
N ILE A 359 15.16 -9.74 10.15
CA ILE A 359 15.19 -8.99 11.42
C ILE A 359 15.49 -9.97 12.58
N SER A 360 16.41 -9.57 13.47
CA SER A 360 16.77 -10.36 14.65
C SER A 360 15.71 -10.25 15.76
N GLU A 361 15.70 -11.18 16.71
CA GLU A 361 14.80 -11.14 17.88
C GLU A 361 14.89 -9.80 18.64
N ASP A 362 16.10 -9.34 18.97
CA ASP A 362 16.29 -8.08 19.70
C ASP A 362 15.78 -6.87 18.91
N HIS A 363 15.88 -6.92 17.59
CA HIS A 363 15.39 -5.84 16.74
C HIS A 363 13.87 -5.88 16.62
N TRP A 364 13.27 -7.05 16.46
CA TRP A 364 11.81 -7.22 16.55
C TRP A 364 11.26 -6.68 17.86
N TYR A 365 11.91 -6.99 18.98
CA TYR A 365 11.52 -6.47 20.29
C TYR A 365 11.46 -4.94 20.28
N LYS A 366 12.51 -4.28 19.78
CA LYS A 366 12.57 -2.80 19.71
C LYS A 366 11.48 -2.23 18.80
N ILE A 367 11.28 -2.82 17.62
CA ILE A 367 10.25 -2.39 16.65
C ILE A 367 8.87 -2.42 17.33
N PHE A 368 8.52 -3.55 17.94
CA PHE A 368 7.22 -3.70 18.60
C PHE A 368 7.08 -2.75 19.80
N GLU A 369 8.05 -2.72 20.72
CA GLU A 369 8.01 -1.87 21.91
C GLU A 369 7.83 -0.40 21.55
N GLN A 370 8.63 0.10 20.60
CA GLN A 370 8.58 1.49 20.19
C GLN A 370 7.26 1.83 19.54
N ASN A 371 6.80 1.05 18.57
CA ASN A 371 5.55 1.35 17.86
C ASN A 371 4.34 1.31 18.81
N LEU A 372 4.30 0.36 19.75
CA LEU A 372 3.21 0.28 20.72
C LEU A 372 3.22 1.46 21.70
N ARG A 373 4.40 1.89 22.14
CA ARG A 373 4.59 3.06 23.00
C ARG A 373 4.20 4.34 22.26
N GLU A 374 4.75 4.52 21.07
CA GLU A 374 4.51 5.70 20.27
C GLU A 374 3.04 5.86 19.93
N CYS A 375 2.33 4.80 19.53
CA CYS A 375 0.88 4.86 19.27
C CYS A 375 0.06 5.30 20.48
N ALA A 376 0.47 4.94 21.70
CA ALA A 376 -0.21 5.35 22.94
C ALA A 376 0.19 6.74 23.43
N GLY A 377 1.38 7.24 23.05
CA GLY A 377 1.96 8.48 23.59
C GLY A 377 2.94 8.24 24.74
N SER A 378 3.39 9.30 25.39
CA SER A 378 4.55 9.28 26.30
C SER A 378 4.41 8.45 27.58
N GLU A 379 3.20 7.97 27.93
CA GLU A 379 2.93 7.35 29.24
C GLU A 379 2.23 5.97 29.18
N GLY A 380 2.18 5.30 28.02
CA GLY A 380 1.52 4.00 27.94
C GLY A 380 1.89 3.15 26.72
N TYR A 381 1.20 2.01 26.58
CA TYR A 381 1.30 1.12 25.42
C TYR A 381 -0.09 0.80 24.89
N VAL A 382 -0.24 0.86 23.57
CA VAL A 382 -1.48 0.50 22.89
C VAL A 382 -1.67 -1.01 22.95
N THR A 383 -2.93 -1.48 23.01
CA THR A 383 -3.21 -2.91 22.87
C THR A 383 -3.06 -3.30 21.41
N ALA A 384 -2.32 -4.38 21.11
CA ALA A 384 -2.09 -4.83 19.74
C ALA A 384 -2.23 -6.35 19.57
N ILE A 385 -2.93 -6.73 18.50
CA ILE A 385 -2.89 -8.08 17.94
C ILE A 385 -1.82 -8.11 16.85
N ILE A 386 -0.70 -8.78 17.13
CA ILE A 386 0.46 -8.84 16.25
C ILE A 386 0.45 -10.16 15.48
N ARG A 387 0.35 -10.05 14.16
CA ARG A 387 0.39 -11.19 13.25
C ARG A 387 1.84 -11.54 12.93
N THR A 388 2.22 -12.79 13.17
CA THR A 388 3.53 -13.27 12.73
C THR A 388 3.65 -13.22 11.21
N LEU A 389 4.87 -13.36 10.69
CA LEU A 389 5.14 -13.20 9.27
C LEU A 389 4.25 -14.15 8.46
N ASP A 390 3.43 -13.57 7.59
CA ASP A 390 2.67 -14.30 6.57
C ASP A 390 3.42 -14.13 5.24
N LEU A 391 3.80 -15.23 4.60
CA LEU A 391 4.38 -15.25 3.25
C LEU A 391 3.46 -15.90 2.21
N ALA A 392 2.18 -16.15 2.53
CA ALA A 392 1.25 -16.82 1.63
C ALA A 392 0.91 -15.98 0.38
N GLY A 393 0.77 -16.67 -0.75
CA GLY A 393 0.51 -16.07 -2.07
C GLY A 393 1.78 -15.56 -2.76
N ASP A 394 1.60 -14.89 -3.90
CA ASP A 394 2.71 -14.35 -4.71
C ASP A 394 3.27 -13.04 -4.10
N LYS A 395 3.81 -13.10 -2.88
CA LYS A 395 4.39 -11.92 -2.24
C LYS A 395 5.67 -11.53 -3.00
N GLY A 396 5.55 -10.54 -3.88
CA GLY A 396 6.66 -9.95 -4.62
C GLY A 396 7.71 -9.31 -3.72
N GLY A 397 8.78 -8.76 -4.31
CA GLY A 397 9.92 -8.21 -3.57
C GLY A 397 11.00 -9.28 -3.31
N ARG A 398 11.56 -9.31 -2.09
CA ARG A 398 12.68 -10.21 -1.71
C ARG A 398 12.38 -11.71 -1.84
N PHE A 399 11.12 -12.10 -1.97
CA PHE A 399 10.67 -13.50 -2.09
C PHE A 399 10.30 -13.89 -3.52
N ALA A 400 10.43 -12.97 -4.49
CA ALA A 400 10.21 -13.26 -5.90
C ALA A 400 11.25 -14.30 -6.39
N GLY A 401 10.78 -15.33 -7.09
CA GLY A 401 11.64 -16.39 -7.66
C GLY A 401 12.12 -17.46 -6.67
N LYS A 402 11.81 -17.34 -5.37
CA LYS A 402 12.09 -18.39 -4.39
C LYS A 402 11.08 -19.54 -4.48
N SER A 403 11.56 -20.76 -4.23
CA SER A 403 10.71 -21.95 -4.07
C SER A 403 9.82 -21.84 -2.83
N ASP A 404 8.77 -22.65 -2.77
CA ASP A 404 7.86 -22.66 -1.63
C ASP A 404 8.54 -23.22 -0.37
N GLU A 405 9.48 -24.16 -0.53
CA GLU A 405 10.31 -24.66 0.58
C GLU A 405 11.21 -23.57 1.17
N GLU A 406 11.87 -22.76 0.33
CA GLU A 406 12.70 -21.65 0.78
C GLU A 406 11.89 -20.59 1.51
N LYS A 407 10.67 -20.30 1.04
CA LYS A 407 9.75 -19.36 1.71
C LYS A 407 9.29 -19.92 3.05
N ALA A 408 8.93 -21.20 3.12
CA ALA A 408 8.47 -21.83 4.35
C ALA A 408 9.57 -21.85 5.43
N GLU A 409 10.81 -22.20 5.08
CA GLU A 409 11.92 -22.21 6.02
C GLU A 409 12.23 -20.79 6.52
N TYR A 410 12.23 -19.81 5.61
CA TYR A 410 12.39 -18.41 5.99
C TYR A 410 11.29 -17.94 6.93
N GLN A 411 10.03 -18.26 6.61
CA GLN A 411 8.87 -17.88 7.43
C GLN A 411 9.00 -18.48 8.84
N LYS A 412 9.41 -19.75 8.95
CA LYS A 412 9.64 -20.42 10.24
C LYS A 412 10.70 -19.71 11.06
N GLN A 413 11.84 -19.37 10.45
CA GLN A 413 12.93 -18.65 11.13
C GLN A 413 12.47 -17.29 11.67
N VAL A 414 11.80 -16.48 10.84
CA VAL A 414 11.31 -15.15 11.25
C VAL A 414 10.19 -15.27 12.29
N THR A 415 9.26 -16.20 12.11
CA THR A 415 8.16 -16.44 13.05
C THR A 415 8.70 -16.81 14.43
N ARG A 416 9.73 -17.67 14.52
CA ARG A 416 10.39 -17.99 15.79
C ARG A 416 11.02 -16.74 16.44
N ALA A 417 11.73 -15.91 15.68
CA ALA A 417 12.32 -14.68 16.18
C ALA A 417 11.26 -13.68 16.69
N GLN A 418 10.15 -13.53 15.96
CA GLN A 418 9.01 -12.70 16.35
C GLN A 418 8.34 -13.22 17.62
N MET A 419 8.08 -14.52 17.72
CA MET A 419 7.48 -15.12 18.92
C MET A 419 8.35 -14.91 20.16
N ALA A 420 9.67 -15.07 20.03
CA ALA A 420 10.60 -14.81 21.13
C ALA A 420 10.60 -13.34 21.57
N ALA A 421 10.63 -12.42 20.61
CA ALA A 421 10.51 -10.98 20.88
C ALA A 421 9.18 -10.63 21.57
N LEU A 422 8.07 -11.20 21.11
CA LEU A 422 6.73 -10.94 21.62
C LEU A 422 6.51 -11.54 23.01
N ALA A 423 7.06 -12.73 23.30
CA ALA A 423 7.02 -13.32 24.63
C ALA A 423 7.75 -12.45 25.66
N ARG A 424 8.96 -11.99 25.30
CA ARG A 424 9.73 -11.04 26.12
C ARG A 424 8.99 -9.72 26.31
N LEU A 425 8.48 -9.14 25.23
CA LEU A 425 7.75 -7.87 25.30
C LEU A 425 6.48 -8.01 26.16
N ASN A 426 5.70 -9.08 25.99
CA ASN A 426 4.52 -9.32 26.81
C ASN A 426 4.89 -9.39 28.30
N HIS A 427 5.96 -10.14 28.64
CA HIS A 427 6.44 -10.22 30.01
C HIS A 427 6.86 -8.86 30.58
N ASP A 428 7.67 -8.11 29.83
CA ASP A 428 8.17 -6.79 30.27
C ASP A 428 7.01 -5.79 30.47
N LEU A 429 6.02 -5.80 29.58
CA LEU A 429 4.82 -4.97 29.72
C LEU A 429 3.98 -5.38 30.92
N GLU A 430 3.83 -6.69 31.19
CA GLU A 430 3.17 -7.16 32.41
C GLU A 430 3.88 -6.69 33.69
N GLN A 431 5.22 -6.75 33.74
CA GLN A 431 6.00 -6.23 34.87
C GLN A 431 5.84 -4.71 35.05
N LYS A 432 5.61 -3.97 33.96
CA LYS A 432 5.31 -2.54 33.97
C LYS A 432 3.84 -2.20 34.30
N GLY A 433 2.99 -3.20 34.56
CA GLY A 433 1.57 -2.99 34.86
C GLY A 433 0.66 -2.89 33.63
N HIS A 434 1.16 -3.22 32.44
CA HIS A 434 0.47 -3.17 31.17
C HIS A 434 0.05 -4.58 30.69
N LYS A 435 -0.66 -5.32 31.53
CA LYS A 435 -1.11 -6.68 31.22
C LYS A 435 -2.08 -6.73 30.03
N GLY A 436 -1.91 -7.72 29.15
CA GLY A 436 -2.80 -7.99 28.02
C GLY A 436 -2.67 -7.02 26.85
N LYS A 437 -1.59 -6.25 26.78
CA LYS A 437 -1.31 -5.31 25.68
C LYS A 437 -0.80 -5.99 24.42
N VAL A 438 -0.16 -7.15 24.53
CA VAL A 438 0.37 -7.90 23.39
C VAL A 438 -0.44 -9.18 23.22
N LYS A 439 -0.96 -9.38 22.01
CA LYS A 439 -1.63 -10.61 21.58
C LYS A 439 -0.91 -11.12 20.34
N VAL A 440 -0.56 -12.40 20.30
CA VAL A 440 0.17 -13.00 19.18
C VAL A 440 -0.79 -13.83 18.34
N MET A 441 -0.79 -13.60 17.02
CA MET A 441 -1.69 -14.27 16.08
C MET A 441 -0.91 -14.98 14.98
N ILE A 442 -1.25 -16.24 14.73
CA ILE A 442 -0.65 -17.05 13.67
C ILE A 442 -1.54 -17.03 12.42
N PRO A 443 -1.02 -16.65 11.24
CA PRO A 443 -1.73 -16.68 9.96
C PRO A 443 -1.81 -18.09 9.35
N MET A 444 -2.67 -18.27 8.36
CA MET A 444 -2.70 -19.42 7.45
C MET A 444 -2.87 -20.79 8.12
N ILE A 445 -3.54 -20.83 9.27
CA ILE A 445 -3.86 -22.07 9.98
C ILE A 445 -4.97 -22.82 9.24
N ALA A 446 -4.66 -24.05 8.79
CA ALA A 446 -5.63 -24.92 8.14
C ALA A 446 -6.19 -25.97 9.11
N ASN A 447 -5.37 -26.49 10.02
CA ASN A 447 -5.74 -27.56 10.95
C ASN A 447 -5.52 -27.14 12.41
N PRO A 448 -6.36 -27.60 13.35
CA PRO A 448 -6.14 -27.38 14.78
C PRO A 448 -4.77 -27.88 15.28
N GLY A 449 -4.26 -28.98 14.72
CA GLY A 449 -2.94 -29.52 15.06
C GLY A 449 -1.78 -28.55 14.75
N ASP A 450 -1.92 -27.73 13.70
CA ASP A 450 -0.91 -26.71 13.37
C ASP A 450 -0.79 -25.70 14.53
N MET A 451 -1.93 -25.31 15.13
CA MET A 451 -1.93 -24.42 16.31
C MET A 451 -1.34 -25.06 17.55
N GLU A 452 -1.54 -26.36 17.77
CA GLU A 452 -0.92 -27.07 18.88
C GLU A 452 0.62 -27.04 18.75
N ASP A 453 1.13 -27.22 17.54
CA ASP A 453 2.57 -27.21 17.29
C ASP A 453 3.17 -25.80 17.44
N PHE A 454 2.48 -24.76 16.97
CA PHE A 454 2.89 -23.37 17.27
C PHE A 454 2.86 -23.04 18.76
N GLN A 455 1.87 -23.55 19.50
CA GLN A 455 1.80 -23.33 20.95
C GLN A 455 2.95 -24.04 21.68
N LYS A 456 3.29 -25.28 21.31
CA LYS A 456 4.46 -25.99 21.86
C LYS A 456 5.76 -25.24 21.59
N GLU A 457 5.90 -24.68 20.39
CA GLU A 457 7.06 -23.87 20.01
C GLU A 457 7.13 -22.58 20.85
N MET A 458 6.00 -21.89 21.04
CA MET A 458 5.93 -20.72 21.93
C MET A 458 6.30 -21.08 23.38
N ASP A 459 5.82 -22.22 23.89
CA ASP A 459 6.15 -22.70 25.23
C ASP A 459 7.65 -23.00 25.38
N ALA A 460 8.26 -23.62 24.36
CA ALA A 460 9.70 -23.88 24.33
C ALA A 460 10.52 -22.59 24.30
N ILE A 461 10.13 -21.63 23.45
CA ILE A 461 10.77 -20.31 23.36
C ILE A 461 10.68 -19.58 24.72
N ALA A 462 9.49 -19.57 25.34
CA ALA A 462 9.27 -18.93 26.62
C ALA A 462 10.16 -19.54 27.73
N ALA A 463 10.27 -20.87 27.75
CA ALA A 463 11.18 -21.58 28.65
C ALA A 463 12.65 -21.22 28.40
N GLU A 464 13.11 -21.19 27.13
CA GLU A 464 14.48 -20.79 26.79
C GLU A 464 14.82 -19.35 27.22
N ARG A 465 13.84 -18.44 27.17
CA ARG A 465 14.01 -17.02 27.56
C ARG A 465 13.71 -16.75 29.04
N ASN A 466 13.29 -17.76 29.81
CA ASN A 466 12.84 -17.63 31.20
C ASN A 466 11.71 -16.59 31.38
N VAL A 467 10.74 -16.57 30.46
CA VAL A 467 9.53 -15.72 30.53
C VAL A 467 8.26 -16.57 30.50
N PRO A 468 7.11 -16.07 30.95
CA PRO A 468 5.83 -16.77 30.80
C PRO A 468 5.47 -16.97 29.32
N SER A 469 4.88 -18.12 29.00
CA SER A 469 4.34 -18.38 27.66
C SER A 469 3.10 -17.52 27.38
N VAL A 470 2.89 -17.21 26.10
CA VAL A 470 1.73 -16.47 25.60
C VAL A 470 0.78 -17.45 24.90
N LYS A 471 -0.49 -17.46 25.30
CA LYS A 471 -1.51 -18.24 24.57
C LYS A 471 -1.77 -17.60 23.22
N LEU A 472 -1.59 -18.36 22.15
CA LEU A 472 -1.69 -17.87 20.78
C LEU A 472 -3.16 -17.72 20.32
N GLY A 473 -3.40 -16.70 19.50
CA GLY A 473 -4.59 -16.59 18.66
C GLY A 473 -4.31 -17.06 17.24
N CYS A 474 -5.36 -17.17 16.42
CA CYS A 474 -5.22 -17.55 15.01
C CYS A 474 -5.96 -16.58 14.08
N MET A 475 -5.49 -16.53 12.84
CA MET A 475 -6.21 -15.89 11.76
C MET A 475 -7.19 -16.89 11.12
N GLY A 476 -8.48 -16.59 11.18
CA GLY A 476 -9.54 -17.38 10.55
C GLY A 476 -9.65 -17.01 9.08
N GLU A 477 -8.85 -17.64 8.22
CA GLU A 477 -8.80 -17.33 6.79
C GLU A 477 -8.79 -18.54 5.86
N VAL A 478 -8.41 -19.72 6.35
CA VAL A 478 -8.43 -20.95 5.54
C VAL A 478 -9.77 -21.68 5.75
N PRO A 479 -10.56 -21.97 4.69
CA PRO A 479 -11.90 -22.54 4.83
C PRO A 479 -11.95 -23.86 5.62
N ALA A 480 -10.91 -24.69 5.51
CA ALA A 480 -10.79 -25.98 6.19
C ALA A 480 -10.75 -25.86 7.72
N LEU A 481 -10.24 -24.74 8.25
CA LEU A 481 -10.21 -24.48 9.70
C LEU A 481 -11.64 -24.39 10.27
N PHE A 482 -12.55 -23.76 9.52
CA PHE A 482 -13.93 -23.54 9.95
C PHE A 482 -14.73 -24.86 10.06
N ASP A 483 -14.29 -25.91 9.38
CA ASP A 483 -14.90 -27.24 9.47
C ASP A 483 -14.40 -28.05 10.67
N ASN A 484 -13.44 -27.51 11.44
CA ASN A 484 -12.80 -28.16 12.59
C ASN A 484 -12.72 -27.26 13.84
N LEU A 485 -13.61 -26.25 13.94
CA LEU A 485 -13.58 -25.27 15.04
C LEU A 485 -13.81 -25.89 16.42
N ASP A 486 -14.55 -26.99 16.51
CA ASP A 486 -14.83 -27.71 17.75
C ASP A 486 -13.54 -28.15 18.48
N LYS A 487 -12.50 -28.49 17.71
CA LYS A 487 -11.18 -28.94 18.19
C LYS A 487 -10.15 -27.82 18.33
N LEU A 488 -10.47 -26.61 17.89
CA LEU A 488 -9.53 -25.49 17.93
C LEU A 488 -9.45 -24.90 19.35
N ASP A 489 -8.23 -24.74 19.88
CA ASP A 489 -7.95 -24.13 21.18
C ASP A 489 -7.02 -22.92 21.02
N VAL A 490 -7.59 -21.72 21.10
CA VAL A 490 -6.92 -20.44 20.84
C VAL A 490 -7.40 -19.35 21.79
N ALA A 491 -6.56 -18.36 22.08
CA ALA A 491 -6.94 -17.23 22.94
C ALA A 491 -7.99 -16.30 22.31
N PHE A 492 -7.96 -16.19 20.97
CA PHE A 492 -8.87 -15.37 20.17
C PHE A 492 -8.76 -15.75 18.69
N MET A 493 -9.68 -15.26 17.87
CA MET A 493 -9.63 -15.38 16.42
C MET A 493 -9.84 -14.02 15.74
N SER A 494 -9.04 -13.73 14.70
CA SER A 494 -9.30 -12.63 13.79
C SER A 494 -9.51 -13.13 12.38
N ILE A 495 -10.62 -12.76 11.75
CA ILE A 495 -10.98 -13.22 10.41
C ILE A 495 -10.26 -12.37 9.37
N GLY A 496 -9.43 -13.01 8.55
CA GLY A 496 -8.82 -12.42 7.36
C GLY A 496 -9.76 -12.54 6.17
N SER A 497 -10.75 -11.63 6.05
CA SER A 497 -11.83 -11.79 5.07
C SER A 497 -11.35 -11.85 3.61
N ASN A 498 -10.28 -11.14 3.28
CA ASN A 498 -9.72 -11.13 1.92
C ASN A 498 -9.31 -12.55 1.48
N ASP A 499 -8.63 -13.27 2.38
CA ASP A 499 -8.05 -14.58 2.13
C ASP A 499 -9.13 -15.65 2.24
N LEU A 500 -10.05 -15.49 3.21
CA LEU A 500 -11.24 -16.32 3.33
C LEU A 500 -12.07 -16.29 2.04
N ILE A 501 -12.41 -15.11 1.51
CA ILE A 501 -13.19 -14.98 0.28
C ILE A 501 -12.43 -15.58 -0.90
N HIS A 502 -11.13 -15.30 -1.00
CA HIS A 502 -10.26 -15.85 -2.03
C HIS A 502 -10.30 -17.39 -2.04
N PHE A 503 -10.10 -18.04 -0.89
CA PHE A 503 -10.07 -19.49 -0.79
C PHE A 503 -11.45 -20.14 -0.89
N VAL A 504 -12.51 -19.48 -0.39
CA VAL A 504 -13.89 -19.98 -0.52
C VAL A 504 -14.36 -19.96 -1.97
N LEU A 505 -13.98 -18.93 -2.74
CA LEU A 505 -14.47 -18.72 -4.10
C LEU A 505 -13.49 -19.14 -5.21
N ASP A 506 -12.25 -19.50 -4.85
CA ASP A 506 -11.17 -19.87 -5.76
C ASP A 506 -10.88 -18.81 -6.84
N GLU A 507 -10.88 -17.52 -6.43
CA GLU A 507 -10.75 -16.40 -7.37
C GLU A 507 -9.61 -15.47 -6.98
N PRO A 508 -8.62 -15.24 -7.86
CA PRO A 508 -7.42 -14.47 -7.53
C PRO A 508 -7.75 -13.03 -7.11
N ARG A 509 -7.04 -12.56 -6.07
CA ARG A 509 -7.22 -11.24 -5.43
C ARG A 509 -7.11 -10.02 -6.36
N TYR A 510 -6.58 -10.17 -7.58
CA TYR A 510 -6.13 -9.05 -8.43
C TYR A 510 -6.61 -9.11 -9.89
N LYS A 511 -7.65 -9.89 -10.22
CA LYS A 511 -8.28 -9.72 -11.54
C LYS A 511 -8.99 -8.36 -11.57
N SER A 512 -8.30 -7.35 -12.10
CA SER A 512 -8.91 -6.07 -12.47
C SER A 512 -9.80 -6.29 -13.70
N GLY A 513 -11.06 -5.84 -13.62
CA GLY A 513 -12.04 -5.95 -14.70
C GLY A 513 -13.42 -6.41 -14.23
N SER A 514 -14.44 -6.23 -15.08
CA SER A 514 -15.86 -6.58 -14.83
C SER A 514 -16.16 -8.07 -14.62
N ASN A 515 -15.14 -8.92 -14.54
CA ASN A 515 -15.22 -10.39 -14.40
C ASN A 515 -14.69 -10.90 -13.05
N SER A 516 -14.35 -10.02 -12.09
CA SER A 516 -13.99 -10.46 -10.73
C SER A 516 -15.22 -11.04 -10.04
N LYS A 517 -15.14 -12.30 -9.60
CA LYS A 517 -16.17 -12.94 -8.75
C LYS A 517 -15.90 -12.79 -7.26
N TYR A 518 -15.05 -11.83 -6.86
CA TYR A 518 -14.89 -11.48 -5.45
C TYR A 518 -16.24 -10.99 -4.91
N ASP A 519 -16.89 -11.83 -4.09
CA ASP A 519 -18.24 -11.57 -3.57
C ASP A 519 -18.29 -11.80 -2.05
N PRO A 520 -18.11 -10.73 -1.26
CA PRO A 520 -18.23 -10.78 0.20
C PRO A 520 -19.63 -11.17 0.71
N THR A 521 -20.65 -11.07 -0.15
CA THR A 521 -22.04 -11.42 0.17
C THR A 521 -22.35 -12.89 -0.12
N ASN A 522 -21.41 -13.64 -0.70
CA ASN A 522 -21.61 -15.03 -1.05
C ASN A 522 -22.00 -15.85 0.18
N ARG A 523 -23.05 -16.67 0.06
CA ARG A 523 -23.56 -17.53 1.14
C ARG A 523 -22.45 -18.36 1.81
N ALA A 524 -21.52 -18.93 1.05
CA ALA A 524 -20.45 -19.74 1.61
C ALA A 524 -19.51 -18.92 2.53
N VAL A 525 -19.25 -17.66 2.18
CA VAL A 525 -18.49 -16.73 3.01
C VAL A 525 -19.29 -16.38 4.27
N LEU A 526 -20.57 -15.99 4.12
CA LEU A 526 -21.44 -15.62 5.25
C LEU A 526 -21.56 -16.75 6.28
N VAL A 527 -21.73 -18.00 5.83
CA VAL A 527 -21.79 -19.18 6.70
C VAL A 527 -20.50 -19.34 7.51
N LYS A 528 -19.33 -19.16 6.88
CA LYS A 528 -18.04 -19.26 7.58
C LYS A 528 -17.88 -18.15 8.63
N LEU A 529 -18.34 -16.93 8.34
CA LEU A 529 -18.35 -15.84 9.32
C LEU A 529 -19.28 -16.16 10.51
N GLU A 530 -20.48 -16.68 10.25
CA GLU A 530 -21.42 -17.09 11.31
C GLU A 530 -20.87 -18.23 12.17
N GLN A 531 -20.20 -19.22 11.55
CA GLN A 531 -19.52 -20.31 12.26
C GLN A 531 -18.47 -19.76 13.24
N ALA A 532 -17.66 -18.78 12.82
CA ALA A 532 -16.69 -18.15 13.71
C ALA A 532 -17.36 -17.42 14.88
N VAL A 533 -18.48 -16.69 14.64
CA VAL A 533 -19.23 -16.02 15.71
C VAL A 533 -19.84 -17.02 16.70
N VAL A 534 -20.40 -18.14 16.21
CA VAL A 534 -20.91 -19.22 17.06
C VAL A 534 -19.79 -19.81 17.90
N PHE A 535 -18.67 -20.18 17.27
CA PHE A 535 -17.48 -20.70 17.94
C PHE A 535 -16.96 -19.76 19.04
N GLY A 536 -16.88 -18.46 18.76
CA GLY A 536 -16.48 -17.46 19.73
C GLY A 536 -17.36 -17.43 20.98
N ARG A 537 -18.68 -17.53 20.79
CA ARG A 537 -19.65 -17.60 21.89
C ARG A 537 -19.55 -18.90 22.67
N GLU A 538 -19.38 -20.02 22.00
CA GLU A 538 -19.30 -21.35 22.63
C GLU A 538 -18.02 -21.54 23.45
N LYS A 539 -16.90 -20.96 22.99
CA LYS A 539 -15.58 -21.05 23.65
C LYS A 539 -15.24 -19.86 24.54
N ASP A 540 -16.11 -18.85 24.61
CA ASP A 540 -15.87 -17.59 25.33
C ASP A 540 -14.58 -16.87 24.89
N ILE A 541 -14.35 -16.80 23.58
CA ILE A 541 -13.20 -16.10 22.98
C ILE A 541 -13.66 -14.92 22.12
N SER A 542 -12.79 -13.90 22.00
CA SER A 542 -13.09 -12.76 21.13
C SER A 542 -12.93 -13.12 19.66
N ILE A 543 -13.93 -12.79 18.85
CA ILE A 543 -13.89 -12.84 17.39
C ILE A 543 -13.78 -11.42 16.85
N SER A 544 -12.84 -11.21 15.96
CA SER A 544 -12.63 -9.95 15.23
C SER A 544 -12.53 -10.17 13.73
N LEU A 545 -12.57 -9.12 12.93
CA LEU A 545 -12.31 -9.16 11.49
C LEU A 545 -11.34 -8.04 11.09
N CYS A 546 -10.29 -8.37 10.32
CA CYS A 546 -9.21 -7.44 9.95
C CYS A 546 -8.94 -7.32 8.44
N GLY A 547 -9.84 -7.85 7.60
CA GLY A 547 -9.81 -7.68 6.14
C GLY A 547 -10.54 -6.43 5.63
N ASP A 548 -10.53 -6.21 4.31
CA ASP A 548 -11.04 -4.98 3.69
C ASP A 548 -12.54 -4.76 3.92
N MET A 549 -13.30 -5.84 4.19
CA MET A 549 -14.71 -5.73 4.59
C MET A 549 -14.92 -4.83 5.82
N ALA A 550 -13.98 -4.79 6.78
CA ALA A 550 -14.09 -3.92 7.95
C ALA A 550 -13.85 -2.43 7.63
N SER A 551 -13.29 -2.14 6.46
CA SER A 551 -12.93 -0.78 6.02
C SER A 551 -13.85 -0.25 4.93
N ASP A 552 -14.72 -1.10 4.36
CA ASP A 552 -15.62 -0.76 3.28
C ASP A 552 -17.03 -0.44 3.82
N PRO A 553 -17.51 0.81 3.67
CA PRO A 553 -18.84 1.25 4.08
C PRO A 553 -19.98 0.32 3.66
N ARG A 554 -19.85 -0.31 2.47
CA ARG A 554 -20.90 -1.17 1.90
C ARG A 554 -21.11 -2.46 2.70
N HIS A 555 -20.08 -2.91 3.42
CA HIS A 555 -20.11 -4.21 4.11
C HIS A 555 -20.36 -4.08 5.62
N ILE A 556 -20.32 -2.87 6.20
CA ILE A 556 -20.45 -2.70 7.65
C ILE A 556 -21.80 -3.22 8.17
N ALA A 557 -22.91 -2.94 7.46
CA ALA A 557 -24.23 -3.47 7.80
C ALA A 557 -24.26 -5.00 7.84
N LEU A 558 -23.62 -5.64 6.85
CA LEU A 558 -23.50 -7.09 6.78
C LEU A 558 -22.70 -7.63 7.97
N LEU A 559 -21.57 -7.02 8.34
CA LEU A 559 -20.76 -7.45 9.47
C LEU A 559 -21.48 -7.31 10.82
N VAL A 560 -22.23 -6.20 11.00
CA VAL A 560 -23.13 -6.00 12.15
C VAL A 560 -24.21 -7.08 12.18
N GLY A 561 -24.79 -7.42 11.02
CA GLY A 561 -25.81 -8.46 10.90
C GLY A 561 -25.31 -9.85 11.23
N VAL A 562 -24.08 -10.20 10.82
CA VAL A 562 -23.44 -11.47 11.18
C VAL A 562 -23.12 -11.53 12.68
N GLY A 563 -22.92 -10.37 13.33
CA GLY A 563 -22.65 -10.26 14.77
C GLY A 563 -21.17 -10.18 15.13
N ILE A 564 -20.31 -9.70 14.22
CA ILE A 564 -18.89 -9.48 14.50
C ILE A 564 -18.72 -8.13 15.19
N THR A 565 -18.43 -8.15 16.49
CA THR A 565 -18.40 -6.94 17.33
C THR A 565 -17.03 -6.26 17.41
N ASN A 566 -15.97 -6.88 16.91
CA ASN A 566 -14.62 -6.28 16.89
C ASN A 566 -14.14 -6.12 15.45
N LEU A 567 -14.02 -4.88 14.98
CA LEU A 567 -13.58 -4.58 13.63
C LEU A 567 -12.21 -3.90 13.65
N SER A 568 -11.27 -4.44 12.88
CA SER A 568 -9.97 -3.84 12.61
C SER A 568 -9.96 -3.32 11.19
N CYS A 569 -9.92 -2.01 11.04
CA CYS A 569 -10.09 -1.32 9.76
C CYS A 569 -8.86 -0.48 9.42
N ALA A 570 -8.75 -0.04 8.16
CA ALA A 570 -7.79 0.99 7.80
C ALA A 570 -7.99 2.22 8.69
N ILE A 571 -6.90 2.80 9.19
CA ILE A 571 -6.93 3.91 10.17
C ILE A 571 -7.88 5.04 9.72
N ASN A 572 -7.81 5.43 8.45
CA ASN A 572 -8.63 6.51 7.89
C ASN A 572 -10.11 6.13 7.70
N SER A 573 -10.45 4.84 7.63
CA SER A 573 -11.83 4.37 7.52
C SER A 573 -12.54 4.33 8.87
N ALA A 574 -11.82 4.36 10.00
CA ALA A 574 -12.39 4.17 11.32
C ALA A 574 -13.52 5.16 11.71
N PRO A 575 -13.40 6.47 11.42
CA PRO A 575 -14.48 7.42 11.72
C PRO A 575 -15.78 7.09 10.97
N VAL A 576 -15.66 6.77 9.67
CA VAL A 576 -16.80 6.38 8.83
C VAL A 576 -17.43 5.09 9.33
N THR A 577 -16.61 4.08 9.64
CA THR A 577 -17.11 2.81 10.18
C THR A 577 -17.87 3.01 11.50
N ARG A 578 -17.37 3.85 12.41
CA ARG A 578 -18.07 4.18 13.66
C ARG A 578 -19.44 4.79 13.39
N GLU A 579 -19.51 5.79 12.52
CA GLU A 579 -20.77 6.48 12.24
C GLU A 579 -21.78 5.60 11.50
N ILE A 580 -21.33 4.68 10.65
CA ILE A 580 -22.24 3.70 10.05
C ILE A 580 -22.83 2.79 11.15
N ILE A 581 -22.00 2.29 12.06
CA ILE A 581 -22.47 1.43 13.17
C ILE A 581 -23.47 2.16 14.07
N SER A 582 -23.23 3.44 14.38
CA SER A 582 -24.12 4.24 15.22
C SER A 582 -25.53 4.41 14.65
N ARG A 583 -25.70 4.17 13.34
CA ARG A 583 -26.96 4.29 12.59
C ARG A 583 -27.62 2.97 12.24
N ILE A 584 -26.97 1.84 12.52
CA ILE A 584 -27.52 0.51 12.24
C ILE A 584 -28.35 0.03 13.44
N ASP A 585 -29.51 -0.59 13.15
CA ASP A 585 -30.19 -1.47 14.10
C ASP A 585 -29.71 -2.91 13.83
N ALA A 586 -29.14 -3.56 14.85
CA ALA A 586 -28.54 -4.89 14.67
C ALA A 586 -29.58 -5.99 14.41
N LYS A 587 -30.86 -5.80 14.73
CA LYS A 587 -31.94 -6.74 14.34
C LYS A 587 -32.26 -6.61 12.85
N GLU A 588 -32.33 -5.39 12.33
CA GLU A 588 -32.53 -5.16 10.89
C GLU A 588 -31.35 -5.70 10.07
N ALA A 589 -30.12 -5.47 10.53
CA ALA A 589 -28.92 -6.01 9.90
C ALA A 589 -28.87 -7.54 9.91
N ARG A 590 -29.33 -8.19 11.00
CA ARG A 590 -29.50 -9.66 11.02
C ARG A 590 -30.48 -10.14 9.97
N HIS A 591 -31.61 -9.46 9.81
CA HIS A 591 -32.58 -9.80 8.77
C HIS A 591 -32.00 -9.64 7.36
N LEU A 592 -31.21 -8.59 7.12
CA LEU A 592 -30.46 -8.41 5.87
C LEU A 592 -29.58 -9.64 5.55
N VAL A 593 -28.84 -10.16 6.54
CA VAL A 593 -27.97 -11.33 6.33
C VAL A 593 -28.76 -12.59 5.96
N GLU A 594 -29.93 -12.81 6.57
CA GLU A 594 -30.82 -13.92 6.15
C GLU A 594 -31.27 -13.78 4.69
N LEU A 595 -31.70 -12.58 4.28
CA LEU A 595 -32.08 -12.31 2.88
C LEU A 595 -30.93 -12.55 1.89
N LEU A 596 -29.70 -12.17 2.27
CA LEU A 596 -28.51 -12.42 1.46
C LEU A 596 -28.20 -13.92 1.32
N LYS A 597 -28.35 -14.69 2.40
CA LYS A 597 -28.13 -16.15 2.40
C LYS A 597 -29.20 -16.91 1.60
N ASP A 598 -30.45 -16.45 1.62
CA ASP A 598 -31.55 -17.04 0.86
C ASP A 598 -31.45 -16.76 -0.65
N SER A 599 -30.75 -15.68 -1.02
CA SER A 599 -30.56 -15.29 -2.41
C SER A 599 -29.47 -16.10 -3.12
N THR A 600 -29.84 -16.74 -4.24
CA THR A 600 -28.93 -17.61 -5.01
C THR A 600 -28.09 -16.84 -6.03
N ARG A 601 -28.54 -15.68 -6.52
CA ARG A 601 -27.85 -14.92 -7.60
C ARG A 601 -27.00 -13.77 -7.03
N PRO A 602 -25.74 -13.60 -7.47
CA PRO A 602 -24.89 -12.48 -7.04
C PRO A 602 -25.52 -11.10 -7.23
N ALA A 603 -26.14 -10.85 -8.40
CA ALA A 603 -26.79 -9.57 -8.68
C ALA A 603 -27.97 -9.26 -7.75
N ASP A 604 -28.70 -10.28 -7.29
CA ASP A 604 -29.79 -10.08 -6.33
C ASP A 604 -29.22 -9.72 -4.95
N ARG A 605 -28.13 -10.37 -4.52
CA ARG A 605 -27.45 -10.03 -3.25
C ARG A 605 -26.88 -8.63 -3.26
N GLU A 606 -26.22 -8.23 -4.36
CA GLU A 606 -25.71 -6.88 -4.54
C GLU A 606 -26.84 -5.85 -4.46
N ARG A 607 -27.97 -6.09 -5.15
CA ARG A 607 -29.14 -5.22 -5.08
C ARG A 607 -29.70 -5.13 -3.65
N ILE A 608 -29.90 -6.26 -2.97
CA ILE A 608 -30.42 -6.29 -1.59
C ILE A 608 -29.54 -5.47 -0.65
N LEU A 609 -28.21 -5.65 -0.72
CA LEU A 609 -27.26 -4.93 0.11
C LEU A 609 -27.27 -3.43 -0.20
N ASN A 610 -27.25 -3.06 -1.49
CA ASN A 610 -27.26 -1.66 -1.92
C ASN A 610 -28.56 -0.95 -1.55
N ASP A 611 -29.70 -1.61 -1.69
CA ASP A 611 -31.00 -1.04 -1.31
C ASP A 611 -31.09 -0.82 0.20
N PHE A 612 -30.58 -1.76 1.00
CA PHE A 612 -30.51 -1.58 2.45
C PHE A 612 -29.63 -0.39 2.82
N ASN A 613 -28.41 -0.36 2.28
CA ASN A 613 -27.41 0.66 2.53
C ASN A 613 -27.89 2.07 2.13
N ALA A 614 -28.50 2.22 0.96
CA ALA A 614 -29.00 3.51 0.49
C ALA A 614 -30.17 4.00 1.35
N ASN A 615 -31.14 3.13 1.68
CA ASN A 615 -32.35 3.54 2.39
C ASN A 615 -32.16 3.72 3.89
N ARG A 616 -31.23 2.98 4.51
CA ARG A 616 -31.02 2.99 5.97
C ARG A 616 -29.79 3.77 6.41
N LEU A 617 -28.74 3.80 5.59
CA LEU A 617 -27.42 4.31 5.99
C LEU A 617 -26.95 5.48 5.13
N GLY A 618 -27.63 5.78 4.01
CA GLY A 618 -27.14 6.76 3.05
C GLY A 618 -25.77 6.33 2.49
N VAL A 619 -25.59 5.03 2.23
CA VAL A 619 -24.39 4.48 1.59
C VAL A 619 -24.79 3.95 0.20
N PHE A 620 -24.22 4.51 -0.85
CA PHE A 620 -24.52 4.16 -2.24
C PHE A 620 -23.73 2.93 -2.71
N ALA A 621 -24.15 2.37 -3.84
CA ALA A 621 -23.55 1.15 -4.43
C ALA A 621 -22.06 1.30 -4.79
N ASP A 622 -21.63 2.52 -5.12
CA ASP A 622 -20.22 2.86 -5.37
C ASP A 622 -19.43 3.14 -4.08
N GLY A 623 -20.06 2.95 -2.92
CA GLY A 623 -19.49 3.17 -1.60
C GLY A 623 -19.73 4.57 -1.06
N ARG A 624 -20.11 5.54 -1.91
CA ARG A 624 -20.25 6.95 -1.48
C ARG A 624 -21.22 7.09 -0.32
N LEU A 625 -20.90 8.00 0.58
CA LEU A 625 -21.80 8.43 1.63
C LEU A 625 -22.70 9.55 1.08
N ASP A 626 -23.94 9.61 1.55
CA ASP A 626 -24.80 10.76 1.33
C ASP A 626 -24.23 11.97 2.07
N MET A 627 -24.02 13.09 1.39
CA MET A 627 -23.33 14.24 1.99
C MET A 627 -24.24 15.02 2.95
N ASP A 628 -25.57 14.81 2.90
CA ASP A 628 -26.56 15.39 3.82
C ASP A 628 -26.80 14.45 5.02
N TRP A 629 -25.72 13.88 5.57
CA TRP A 629 -25.76 12.93 6.69
C TRP A 629 -26.41 13.47 7.96
N SER A 630 -26.59 14.79 8.09
CA SER A 630 -27.30 15.45 9.20
C SER A 630 -28.83 15.43 9.07
N GLU A 631 -29.40 15.24 7.88
CA GLU A 631 -30.85 15.41 7.62
C GLU A 631 -31.56 14.13 7.14
N HIS A 632 -30.84 13.02 7.03
CA HIS A 632 -31.43 11.77 6.54
C HIS A 632 -32.45 11.18 7.52
N THR A 633 -33.73 11.28 7.15
CA THR A 633 -34.84 10.55 7.74
C THR A 633 -34.80 9.11 7.25
N ARG A 634 -34.57 8.16 8.16
CA ARG A 634 -34.69 6.71 7.95
C ARG A 634 -35.96 6.43 7.11
N ARG A 635 -35.80 5.89 5.90
CA ARG A 635 -36.94 5.48 5.07
C ARG A 635 -37.30 4.02 5.38
N ASP A 636 -38.58 3.68 5.29
CA ASP A 636 -39.04 2.31 5.50
C ASP A 636 -38.38 1.37 4.48
N PHE A 637 -37.58 0.42 4.98
CA PHE A 637 -37.08 -0.69 4.17
C PHE A 637 -38.18 -1.75 4.10
N ALA A 638 -38.93 -1.76 2.99
CA ALA A 638 -39.70 -2.90 2.56
C ALA A 638 -38.84 -3.68 1.56
N PRO A 639 -38.32 -4.88 1.87
CA PRO A 639 -37.71 -5.70 0.84
C PRO A 639 -38.77 -5.89 -0.24
N SER A 640 -38.51 -5.44 -1.48
CA SER A 640 -39.49 -5.58 -2.55
C SER A 640 -39.72 -7.10 -2.75
N SER A 641 -40.81 -7.61 -2.20
CA SER A 641 -41.24 -8.99 -2.33
C SER A 641 -41.78 -9.32 -3.73
N ALA A 642 -41.57 -8.42 -4.69
CA ALA A 642 -41.78 -8.68 -6.10
C ALA A 642 -40.43 -8.61 -6.82
N LEU A 643 -39.89 -9.78 -7.18
CA LEU A 643 -39.13 -9.87 -8.41
C LEU A 643 -40.02 -9.26 -9.49
N PRO A 644 -39.62 -8.17 -10.19
CA PRO A 644 -40.29 -7.86 -11.43
C PRO A 644 -40.00 -9.05 -12.34
N ASP A 645 -41.05 -9.78 -12.74
CA ASP A 645 -40.96 -10.77 -13.80
C ASP A 645 -40.20 -10.10 -14.96
N ARG A 646 -38.99 -10.59 -15.24
CA ARG A 646 -38.32 -10.24 -16.49
C ARG A 646 -39.24 -10.77 -17.58
N GLU A 647 -39.83 -9.87 -18.37
CA GLU A 647 -40.47 -10.28 -19.61
C GLU A 647 -39.44 -11.12 -20.42
N PRO A 648 -39.81 -12.32 -20.87
CA PRO A 648 -38.94 -13.16 -21.67
C PRO A 648 -38.73 -12.49 -23.03
N GLY A 649 -37.63 -11.74 -23.19
CA GLY A 649 -37.29 -11.14 -24.49
C GLY A 649 -36.37 -9.92 -24.51
N ALA A 650 -36.02 -9.29 -23.37
CA ALA A 650 -35.11 -8.15 -23.40
C ALA A 650 -33.64 -8.61 -23.63
N PRO A 651 -32.95 -8.11 -24.67
CA PRO A 651 -31.59 -8.54 -25.01
C PRO A 651 -30.57 -8.09 -23.95
N ALA A 652 -29.54 -8.93 -23.80
CA ALA A 652 -28.55 -8.94 -22.71
C ALA A 652 -27.67 -7.69 -22.61
#